data_AF-A0AAD5VNK5-F1
#
_entry.id   AF-A0AAD5VNK5-F1
#
_cell.length_a   1.000
_cell.length_b   1.000
_cell.length_c   1.000
_cell.angle_alpha   90.00
_cell.angle_beta   90.00
_cell.angle_gamma   90.00
#
_symmetry.space_group_name_H-M   'P 1'
#
loop_
_entity.id
_entity.type
_entity.pdbx_description
1 polymer ?
#
loop_
_entity_poly.entity_id
_entity_poly.type
_entity_poly.pdbx_seq_one_letter_code
_entity_poly.pdbx_strand_id
1 'polypeptide(L)'
;MTDSLPPAYDSIKELGVYDKLPSDVKNALPDLAKLPKGVQEKAQVAMAGEAAKPGTQDKLMDEVKALADSAIKVDQAFERVRVGLGVVDDSDWKDKDGNPITTKFQPDWIGYQKRWTDLLWGSRDVATKTEAYINDFVNVIVPGIEKIKTNDDVADARLDLAAFIKRTDPFGKKLNSDETKNAAIKYSQDFTDLRRDLERFRGTFDTFAEHQKVELDAAILKKKGDIEALKVEIKQCETVVMAMGIAFGVTLFATAAGAVTALAAMGPLGPFVAIGIVIVGAIAAISELGVLIAYIKKTNDKRQELASAEAELAVLEAKLKALKELKAKLESQKGDITDICARIDRFAVIWGMVAHDAGLINAGLNAAVGDEGSKQAFMRRVSLIKESYTKLGAALSLYATQIDGSKGPHQLPILIDQKDSEPLQEVEKYHQKQTSVALLALVVVAVVVSRKSKSLLPYPPGPQRLPLIGNLLDMPKGKEWETYARWNWNSADLIGSDIIYVNIAGSHLLICNTLETSLDLLDKRSAKYSSRAPFVMANELAGWEWLTGGMPYGKRWRQRRRLFLRHFDPANPSMFQHWQLLYGRRLMLDLLDSPDKVWDHMNQMVAGAIISIAYGIEVKPKDDPFVKLATEASQSLIDTMVPGKYLVDSLPFLKHLPEWFPGAAFKREAKGFKILTDQFREDPFMATVDAMNKGTAQPSFVSQGLQILSENIKDTEEVKEAEREAIIDMAANIYLGGADTTSSGIGTFFLAMVLYPEIQKKAQEELDRVLGHGRLPEFGDRGMLPYLEAVVKELYARHMNGIAVPHYSTEDDEYRGYFIPKNTVVIGNSWAILHDEKMYPNPQEFIPERFLTRDGKLNPEVQDPSVAAFGFGRRECPGRHVGISATWLVAAYTLSAFKFEKAIDPETSRVVEPDMKYHSGLVYSPLPFKFKVSPRSEKTAQMVRMLGQ
;
A
#
# COMPACT_ATOMS: atom_id res chain seq x y z
N MET A 1 -28.25 46.66 -29.17
CA MET A 1 -27.99 47.84 -28.33
C MET A 1 -29.25 48.07 -27.52
N THR A 2 -29.31 48.13 -26.19
CA THR A 2 -28.32 48.06 -25.09
C THR A 2 -29.19 48.22 -23.83
N ASP A 3 -29.46 47.20 -23.01
CA ASP A 3 -30.18 47.38 -21.72
C ASP A 3 -29.87 46.24 -20.72
N SER A 4 -28.60 45.95 -20.49
CA SER A 4 -28.19 45.45 -19.16
C SER A 4 -27.31 46.54 -18.54
N LEU A 5 -27.77 47.12 -17.44
CA LEU A 5 -26.89 47.88 -16.58
C LEU A 5 -25.78 46.91 -16.12
N PRO A 6 -24.50 47.31 -16.17
CA PRO A 6 -23.43 46.42 -15.72
C PRO A 6 -23.62 46.08 -14.24
N PRO A 7 -23.16 44.91 -13.77
CA PRO A 7 -23.25 44.43 -12.37
C PRO A 7 -22.83 45.42 -11.26
N ALA A 8 -22.29 46.58 -11.60
CA ALA A 8 -22.08 47.71 -10.71
C ALA A 8 -23.39 48.39 -10.22
N TYR A 9 -24.49 48.39 -10.97
CA TYR A 9 -25.72 49.11 -10.57
C TYR A 9 -26.41 48.47 -9.35
N ASP A 10 -26.56 47.15 -9.35
CA ASP A 10 -27.15 46.41 -8.23
C ASP A 10 -26.24 46.46 -6.99
N SER A 11 -24.92 46.39 -7.20
CA SER A 11 -23.92 46.56 -6.15
C SER A 11 -23.99 47.92 -5.45
N ILE A 12 -24.22 49.02 -6.20
CA ILE A 12 -24.35 50.39 -5.63
C ILE A 12 -25.62 50.52 -4.76
N LYS A 13 -26.67 49.76 -5.10
CA LYS A 13 -27.95 49.75 -4.37
C LYS A 13 -27.86 48.91 -3.09
N GLU A 14 -27.23 47.74 -3.16
CA GLU A 14 -26.99 46.87 -2.00
C GLU A 14 -26.05 47.50 -0.95
N LEU A 15 -25.10 48.34 -1.40
CA LEU A 15 -24.17 49.04 -0.51
C LEU A 15 -24.75 50.30 0.16
N GLY A 16 -25.99 50.69 -0.14
CA GLY A 16 -26.67 51.87 0.46
C GLY A 16 -26.11 53.22 -0.01
N VAL A 17 -25.37 53.21 -1.12
CA VAL A 17 -24.68 54.36 -1.71
C VAL A 17 -25.61 55.11 -2.67
N TYR A 18 -26.46 54.38 -3.40
CA TYR A 18 -27.47 54.93 -4.31
C TYR A 18 -28.31 56.03 -3.64
N ASP A 19 -28.69 55.84 -2.39
CA ASP A 19 -29.57 56.75 -1.66
C ASP A 19 -28.91 58.07 -1.27
N LYS A 20 -27.59 58.16 -1.34
CA LYS A 20 -26.80 59.33 -0.90
C LYS A 20 -26.33 60.23 -2.05
N LEU A 21 -26.54 59.82 -3.30
CA LEU A 21 -26.21 60.61 -4.48
C LEU A 21 -27.17 61.82 -4.64
N PRO A 22 -26.74 62.92 -5.29
CA PRO A 22 -27.64 63.99 -5.69
C PRO A 22 -28.77 63.49 -6.61
N SER A 23 -29.99 64.03 -6.44
CA SER A 23 -31.20 63.54 -7.10
C SER A 23 -31.14 63.59 -8.63
N ASP A 24 -30.48 64.59 -9.17
CA ASP A 24 -30.22 64.77 -10.61
C ASP A 24 -29.26 63.72 -11.17
N VAL A 25 -28.33 63.20 -10.36
CA VAL A 25 -27.41 62.12 -10.71
C VAL A 25 -28.11 60.75 -10.63
N LYS A 26 -28.93 60.50 -9.60
CA LYS A 26 -29.69 59.25 -9.46
C LYS A 26 -30.62 58.99 -10.65
N ASN A 27 -31.35 60.02 -11.07
CA ASN A 27 -32.30 59.93 -12.17
C ASN A 27 -31.63 59.70 -13.53
N ALA A 28 -30.33 59.96 -13.63
CA ALA A 28 -29.51 59.89 -14.83
C ALA A 28 -28.69 58.59 -14.93
N LEU A 29 -28.47 57.87 -13.81
CA LEU A 29 -27.64 56.67 -13.73
C LEU A 29 -28.07 55.51 -14.67
N PRO A 30 -29.37 55.21 -14.84
CA PRO A 30 -29.82 54.09 -15.69
C PRO A 30 -29.46 54.25 -17.18
N ASP A 31 -29.31 55.49 -17.65
CA ASP A 31 -29.03 55.83 -19.05
C ASP A 31 -27.69 56.58 -19.20
N LEU A 32 -26.74 56.39 -18.28
CA LEU A 32 -25.52 57.18 -18.17
C LEU A 32 -24.74 57.27 -19.50
N ALA A 33 -24.70 56.18 -20.27
CA ALA A 33 -24.01 56.09 -21.55
C ALA A 33 -24.62 56.96 -22.67
N LYS A 34 -25.87 57.41 -22.52
CA LYS A 34 -26.63 58.19 -23.52
C LYS A 34 -26.67 59.70 -23.22
N LEU A 35 -26.07 60.15 -22.13
CA LEU A 35 -26.12 61.54 -21.67
C LEU A 35 -25.02 62.44 -22.26
N PRO A 36 -25.21 63.78 -22.28
CA PRO A 36 -24.17 64.72 -22.68
C PRO A 36 -22.92 64.60 -21.79
N LYS A 37 -21.72 64.72 -22.39
CA LYS A 37 -20.42 64.53 -21.72
C LYS A 37 -20.29 65.27 -20.38
N GLY A 38 -20.75 66.52 -20.28
CA GLY A 38 -20.67 67.30 -19.03
C GLY A 38 -21.54 66.77 -17.88
N VAL A 39 -22.61 66.02 -18.17
CA VAL A 39 -23.47 65.36 -17.17
C VAL A 39 -22.88 64.01 -16.76
N GLN A 40 -22.30 63.28 -17.71
CA GLN A 40 -21.52 62.07 -17.42
C GLN A 40 -20.34 62.38 -16.49
N GLU A 41 -19.65 63.50 -16.72
CA GLU A 41 -18.55 63.97 -15.88
C GLU A 41 -19.00 64.31 -14.45
N LYS A 42 -20.12 65.03 -14.30
CA LYS A 42 -20.69 65.34 -12.98
C LYS A 42 -21.10 64.08 -12.21
N ALA A 43 -21.71 63.12 -12.88
CA ALA A 43 -22.08 61.84 -12.28
C ALA A 43 -20.85 61.02 -11.88
N GLN A 44 -19.82 60.97 -12.72
CA GLN A 44 -18.55 60.29 -12.42
C GLN A 44 -17.82 60.92 -11.24
N VAL A 45 -17.79 62.25 -11.14
CA VAL A 45 -17.19 62.97 -10.00
C VAL A 45 -17.98 62.74 -8.71
N ALA A 46 -19.31 62.72 -8.77
CA ALA A 46 -20.16 62.44 -7.60
C ALA A 46 -20.01 60.99 -7.10
N MET A 47 -19.97 60.01 -8.02
CA MET A 47 -19.75 58.60 -7.68
C MET A 47 -18.34 58.36 -7.11
N ALA A 48 -17.32 58.98 -7.70
CA ALA A 48 -15.95 58.92 -7.18
C ALA A 48 -15.82 59.58 -5.79
N GLY A 49 -16.54 60.68 -5.55
CA GLY A 49 -16.58 61.35 -4.25
C GLY A 49 -17.29 60.53 -3.16
N GLU A 50 -18.34 59.79 -3.51
CA GLU A 50 -19.07 58.93 -2.56
C GLU A 50 -18.28 57.65 -2.23
N ALA A 51 -17.61 57.04 -3.21
CA ALA A 51 -16.73 55.89 -3.00
C ALA A 51 -15.48 56.23 -2.18
N ALA A 52 -15.06 57.50 -2.19
CA ALA A 52 -13.99 58.02 -1.35
C ALA A 52 -14.43 58.33 0.09
N LYS A 53 -15.73 58.19 0.45
CA LYS A 53 -16.17 58.39 1.84
C LYS A 53 -15.69 57.24 2.75
N PRO A 54 -15.29 57.54 4.01
CA PRO A 54 -14.95 56.50 4.99
C PRO A 54 -16.14 55.56 5.22
N GLY A 55 -15.92 54.23 5.17
CA GLY A 55 -16.91 53.20 5.47
C GLY A 55 -17.28 52.22 4.35
N THR A 56 -17.16 52.58 3.06
CA THR A 56 -17.44 51.62 1.95
C THR A 56 -16.25 50.68 1.71
N GLN A 57 -15.04 51.20 1.87
CA GLN A 57 -13.77 50.49 1.68
C GLN A 57 -13.38 49.63 2.91
N ASP A 58 -13.87 49.99 4.10
CA ASP A 58 -13.66 49.21 5.33
C ASP A 58 -14.41 47.88 5.27
N LYS A 59 -15.59 47.84 4.62
CA LYS A 59 -16.37 46.62 4.40
C LYS A 59 -15.65 45.58 3.53
N LEU A 60 -15.01 46.00 2.44
CA LEU A 60 -14.23 45.08 1.58
C LEU A 60 -13.07 44.47 2.38
N MET A 61 -12.38 45.30 3.15
CA MET A 61 -11.28 44.84 3.99
C MET A 61 -11.75 43.89 5.11
N ASP A 62 -12.92 44.16 5.72
CA ASP A 62 -13.52 43.30 6.74
C ASP A 62 -14.00 41.95 6.16
N GLU A 63 -14.59 41.96 4.96
CA GLU A 63 -14.98 40.74 4.23
C GLU A 63 -13.77 39.89 3.84
N VAL A 64 -12.70 40.52 3.33
CA VAL A 64 -11.43 39.83 3.03
C VAL A 64 -10.81 39.28 4.32
N LYS A 65 -10.81 40.02 5.44
CA LYS A 65 -10.32 39.51 6.74
C LYS A 65 -11.13 38.30 7.25
N ALA A 66 -12.44 38.28 7.02
CA ALA A 66 -13.30 37.16 7.39
C ALA A 66 -13.12 35.92 6.48
N LEU A 67 -12.40 36.05 5.35
CA LEU A 67 -12.31 35.06 4.28
C LEU A 67 -11.21 34.00 4.49
N ALA A 68 -10.08 34.35 5.14
CA ALA A 68 -8.94 33.45 5.38
C ALA A 68 -9.36 32.12 6.04
N ASP A 69 -10.25 32.22 7.03
CA ASP A 69 -10.82 31.08 7.74
C ASP A 69 -11.78 30.26 6.87
N SER A 70 -12.35 30.85 5.82
CA SER A 70 -13.39 30.25 4.99
C SER A 70 -12.83 29.43 3.82
N ALA A 71 -11.74 29.85 3.17
CA ALA A 71 -11.18 29.09 2.03
C ALA A 71 -10.73 27.67 2.43
N ILE A 72 -10.01 27.55 3.55
CA ILE A 72 -9.57 26.27 4.12
C ILE A 72 -10.79 25.41 4.51
N LYS A 73 -11.79 26.02 5.15
CA LYS A 73 -13.02 25.31 5.58
C LYS A 73 -13.85 24.84 4.40
N VAL A 74 -13.86 25.58 3.27
CA VAL A 74 -14.52 25.17 2.02
C VAL A 74 -13.81 23.97 1.41
N ASP A 75 -12.48 23.98 1.28
CA ASP A 75 -11.72 22.83 0.74
C ASP A 75 -11.92 21.57 1.59
N GLN A 76 -11.86 21.71 2.91
CA GLN A 76 -12.12 20.61 3.85
C GLN A 76 -13.57 20.11 3.73
N ALA A 77 -14.54 21.00 3.56
CA ALA A 77 -15.95 20.63 3.36
C ALA A 77 -16.16 19.92 2.02
N PHE A 78 -15.55 20.38 0.93
CA PHE A 78 -15.58 19.71 -0.36
C PHE A 78 -15.04 18.28 -0.27
N GLU A 79 -13.97 18.10 0.48
CA GLU A 79 -13.36 16.79 0.69
C GLU A 79 -14.20 15.87 1.57
N ARG A 80 -14.81 16.39 2.65
CA ARG A 80 -15.77 15.63 3.46
C ARG A 80 -16.94 15.13 2.62
N VAL A 81 -17.49 15.99 1.76
CA VAL A 81 -18.58 15.60 0.86
C VAL A 81 -18.12 14.60 -0.19
N ARG A 82 -16.91 14.75 -0.75
CA ARG A 82 -16.35 13.79 -1.72
C ARG A 82 -16.19 12.40 -1.12
N VAL A 83 -15.71 12.31 0.12
CA VAL A 83 -15.56 11.05 0.85
C VAL A 83 -16.93 10.48 1.21
N GLY A 84 -17.86 11.31 1.69
CA GLY A 84 -19.22 10.91 2.02
C GLY A 84 -19.98 10.35 0.82
N LEU A 85 -19.88 11.00 -0.35
CA LEU A 85 -20.48 10.54 -1.60
C LEU A 85 -19.76 9.34 -2.21
N GLY A 86 -18.44 9.21 -2.03
CA GLY A 86 -17.70 8.00 -2.42
C GLY A 86 -18.22 6.76 -1.70
N VAL A 87 -18.50 6.88 -0.40
CA VAL A 87 -19.12 5.80 0.37
C VAL A 87 -20.54 5.48 -0.12
N VAL A 88 -21.27 6.46 -0.66
CA VAL A 88 -22.60 6.27 -1.27
C VAL A 88 -22.50 5.58 -2.64
N ASP A 89 -21.54 5.99 -3.48
CA ASP A 89 -21.34 5.44 -4.82
C ASP A 89 -20.69 4.04 -4.83
N ASP A 90 -19.86 3.74 -3.83
CA ASP A 90 -19.23 2.43 -3.63
C ASP A 90 -20.13 1.47 -2.85
N SER A 91 -21.28 1.94 -2.35
CA SER A 91 -22.28 1.06 -1.74
C SER A 91 -23.11 0.36 -2.82
N ASP A 92 -23.23 -0.97 -2.70
CA ASP A 92 -23.70 -1.91 -3.72
C ASP A 92 -25.24 -1.89 -3.91
N TRP A 93 -25.81 -0.68 -4.08
CA TRP A 93 -27.25 -0.47 -4.21
C TRP A 93 -27.77 -0.91 -5.57
N LYS A 94 -28.86 -1.66 -5.53
CA LYS A 94 -29.57 -2.14 -6.71
C LYS A 94 -31.03 -1.68 -6.65
N ASP A 95 -31.57 -1.32 -7.80
CA ASP A 95 -32.99 -0.98 -7.94
C ASP A 95 -33.90 -2.21 -7.72
N LYS A 96 -35.21 -2.01 -7.85
CA LYS A 96 -36.24 -3.06 -7.68
C LYS A 96 -36.06 -4.28 -8.57
N ASP A 97 -35.35 -4.15 -9.68
CA ASP A 97 -35.11 -5.20 -10.67
C ASP A 97 -33.72 -5.84 -10.51
N GLY A 98 -32.95 -5.41 -9.49
CA GLY A 98 -31.62 -5.92 -9.21
C GLY A 98 -30.51 -5.28 -10.05
N ASN A 99 -30.82 -4.21 -10.79
CA ASN A 99 -29.81 -3.48 -11.56
C ASN A 99 -29.06 -2.52 -10.65
N PRO A 100 -27.73 -2.37 -10.81
CA PRO A 100 -26.96 -1.37 -10.09
C PRO A 100 -27.57 0.01 -10.31
N ILE A 101 -27.75 0.78 -9.23
CA ILE A 101 -28.12 2.20 -9.36
C ILE A 101 -26.92 2.90 -10.04
N THR A 102 -27.07 3.23 -11.31
CA THR A 102 -25.96 3.69 -12.18
C THR A 102 -25.60 5.16 -12.01
N THR A 103 -26.44 5.93 -11.30
CA THR A 103 -26.21 7.35 -11.02
C THR A 103 -25.17 7.48 -9.91
N LYS A 104 -23.93 7.80 -10.30
CA LYS A 104 -22.83 8.07 -9.38
C LYS A 104 -22.77 9.58 -9.08
N PHE A 105 -22.79 9.95 -7.80
CA PHE A 105 -22.79 11.34 -7.35
C PHE A 105 -21.37 11.93 -7.20
N GLN A 106 -20.38 11.09 -6.89
CA GLN A 106 -18.99 11.48 -6.67
C GLN A 106 -18.30 12.02 -7.93
N PRO A 107 -18.49 11.46 -9.14
CA PRO A 107 -17.87 12.01 -10.36
C PRO A 107 -18.32 13.45 -10.65
N ASP A 108 -19.62 13.73 -10.51
CA ASP A 108 -20.16 15.08 -10.69
C ASP A 108 -19.63 16.03 -9.60
N TRP A 109 -19.53 15.55 -8.35
CA TRP A 109 -18.97 16.30 -7.23
C TRP A 109 -17.51 16.72 -7.43
N ILE A 110 -16.67 15.81 -7.95
CA ILE A 110 -15.27 16.10 -8.29
C ILE A 110 -15.18 17.22 -9.34
N GLY A 111 -16.12 17.26 -10.28
CA GLY A 111 -16.24 18.36 -11.25
C GLY A 111 -16.42 19.72 -10.58
N TYR A 112 -17.30 19.81 -9.57
CA TYR A 112 -17.51 21.05 -8.82
C TYR A 112 -16.31 21.44 -7.96
N GLN A 113 -15.65 20.47 -7.30
CA GLN A 113 -14.44 20.72 -6.50
C GLN A 113 -13.28 21.24 -7.35
N LYS A 114 -13.10 20.68 -8.56
CA LYS A 114 -12.11 21.18 -9.52
C LYS A 114 -12.43 22.61 -9.95
N ARG A 115 -13.69 22.89 -10.31
CA ARG A 115 -14.13 24.24 -10.70
C ARG A 115 -13.92 25.25 -9.57
N TRP A 116 -14.20 24.89 -8.33
CA TRP A 116 -13.89 25.70 -7.15
C TRP A 116 -12.38 26.03 -7.06
N THR A 117 -11.53 25.01 -7.18
CA THR A 117 -10.06 25.16 -7.13
C THR A 117 -9.54 26.09 -8.22
N ASP A 118 -10.02 25.90 -9.46
CA ASP A 118 -9.65 26.72 -10.61
C ASP A 118 -10.06 28.19 -10.42
N LEU A 119 -11.26 28.44 -9.86
CA LEU A 119 -11.73 29.79 -9.55
C LEU A 119 -10.93 30.43 -8.41
N LEU A 120 -10.64 29.68 -7.36
CA LEU A 120 -9.88 30.16 -6.20
C LEU A 120 -8.48 30.65 -6.63
N TRP A 121 -7.72 29.80 -7.32
CA TRP A 121 -6.35 30.14 -7.77
C TRP A 121 -6.33 31.17 -8.89
N GLY A 122 -7.25 31.06 -9.87
CA GLY A 122 -7.34 32.04 -10.94
C GLY A 122 -7.65 33.45 -10.41
N SER A 123 -8.54 33.54 -9.43
CA SER A 123 -8.88 34.81 -8.79
C SER A 123 -7.70 35.39 -7.98
N ARG A 124 -6.94 34.55 -7.26
CA ARG A 124 -5.71 34.94 -6.55
C ARG A 124 -4.66 35.52 -7.50
N ASP A 125 -4.48 34.91 -8.67
CA ASP A 125 -3.52 35.39 -9.67
C ASP A 125 -3.92 36.75 -10.25
N VAL A 126 -5.22 36.96 -10.48
CA VAL A 126 -5.72 38.28 -10.88
C VAL A 126 -5.51 39.29 -9.76
N ALA A 127 -5.79 38.94 -8.51
CA ALA A 127 -5.56 39.83 -7.36
C ALA A 127 -4.10 40.27 -7.26
N THR A 128 -3.16 39.32 -7.39
CA THR A 128 -1.70 39.59 -7.34
C THR A 128 -1.24 40.49 -8.48
N LYS A 129 -1.72 40.24 -9.71
CA LYS A 129 -1.38 41.06 -10.88
C LYS A 129 -1.95 42.46 -10.79
N THR A 130 -3.18 42.58 -10.32
CA THR A 130 -3.82 43.88 -10.09
C THR A 130 -3.09 44.64 -8.99
N GLU A 131 -2.75 44.01 -7.87
CA GLU A 131 -1.96 44.64 -6.80
C GLU A 131 -0.63 45.19 -7.34
N ALA A 132 0.11 44.42 -8.15
CA ALA A 132 1.35 44.87 -8.76
C ALA A 132 1.13 46.11 -9.65
N TYR A 133 0.07 46.12 -10.47
CA TYR A 133 -0.30 47.28 -11.28
C TYR A 133 -0.62 48.52 -10.43
N ILE A 134 -1.34 48.32 -9.32
CA ILE A 134 -1.68 49.36 -8.36
C ILE A 134 -0.42 49.94 -7.71
N ASN A 135 0.50 49.08 -7.28
CA ASN A 135 1.76 49.48 -6.66
C ASN A 135 2.62 50.31 -7.63
N ASP A 136 2.65 49.96 -8.92
CA ASP A 136 3.32 50.78 -9.93
C ASP A 136 2.68 52.16 -10.08
N PHE A 137 1.35 52.26 -10.08
CA PHE A 137 0.68 53.55 -10.11
C PHE A 137 1.08 54.41 -8.90
N VAL A 138 0.93 53.85 -7.70
CA VAL A 138 1.09 54.58 -6.43
C VAL A 138 2.56 54.94 -6.16
N ASN A 139 3.50 54.06 -6.50
CA ASN A 139 4.91 54.22 -6.13
C ASN A 139 5.79 54.76 -7.26
N VAL A 140 5.35 54.68 -8.51
CA VAL A 140 6.15 55.11 -9.67
C VAL A 140 5.51 56.31 -10.36
N ILE A 141 4.25 56.20 -10.77
CA ILE A 141 3.58 57.26 -11.54
C ILE A 141 3.26 58.47 -10.67
N VAL A 142 2.61 58.25 -9.53
CA VAL A 142 2.18 59.34 -8.64
C VAL A 142 3.35 60.22 -8.15
N PRO A 143 4.51 59.68 -7.71
CA PRO A 143 5.64 60.52 -7.32
C PRO A 143 6.26 61.31 -8.47
N GLY A 144 6.12 60.85 -9.72
CA GLY A 144 6.50 61.62 -10.90
C GLY A 144 5.59 62.83 -11.10
N ILE A 145 4.28 62.63 -10.97
CA ILE A 145 3.27 63.68 -11.05
C ILE A 145 3.42 64.69 -9.89
N GLU A 146 3.70 64.23 -8.66
CA GLU A 146 3.86 65.11 -7.49
C GLU A 146 5.05 66.09 -7.60
N LYS A 147 6.02 65.85 -8.50
CA LYS A 147 7.21 66.69 -8.70
C LYS A 147 7.01 67.89 -9.65
N ILE A 148 5.86 67.97 -10.30
CA ILE A 148 5.51 69.01 -11.27
C ILE A 148 5.47 70.39 -10.59
N LYS A 149 6.10 71.40 -11.22
CA LYS A 149 6.25 72.75 -10.64
C LYS A 149 5.32 73.76 -11.30
N THR A 150 5.13 73.70 -12.61
CA THR A 150 4.35 74.70 -13.38
C THR A 150 3.02 74.14 -13.89
N ASN A 151 2.18 74.98 -14.50
CA ASN A 151 0.98 74.52 -15.23
C ASN A 151 1.34 73.87 -16.58
N ASP A 152 2.49 74.23 -17.17
CA ASP A 152 2.93 73.70 -18.47
C ASP A 152 3.36 72.23 -18.35
N ASP A 153 3.99 71.87 -17.23
CA ASP A 153 4.38 70.51 -16.85
C ASP A 153 3.18 69.53 -16.71
N VAL A 154 1.94 70.05 -16.60
CA VAL A 154 0.72 69.23 -16.45
C VAL A 154 0.39 68.48 -17.75
N ALA A 155 0.76 69.03 -18.91
CA ALA A 155 0.54 68.38 -20.20
C ALA A 155 1.37 67.08 -20.31
N ASP A 156 2.63 67.13 -19.91
CA ASP A 156 3.53 65.97 -19.91
C ASP A 156 3.07 64.90 -18.90
N ALA A 157 2.60 65.32 -17.72
CA ALA A 157 2.02 64.43 -16.72
C ALA A 157 0.80 63.66 -17.22
N ARG A 158 -0.04 64.30 -18.04
CA ARG A 158 -1.21 63.67 -18.65
C ARG A 158 -0.79 62.65 -19.71
N LEU A 159 0.29 62.91 -20.45
CA LEU A 159 0.85 61.95 -21.40
C LEU A 159 1.41 60.72 -20.67
N ASP A 160 2.13 60.92 -19.56
CA ASP A 160 2.63 59.82 -18.72
C ASP A 160 1.49 58.99 -18.11
N LEU A 161 0.45 59.66 -17.62
CA LEU A 161 -0.75 59.00 -17.11
C LEU A 161 -1.50 58.23 -18.21
N ALA A 162 -1.63 58.80 -19.41
CA ALA A 162 -2.23 58.14 -20.56
C ALA A 162 -1.41 56.94 -21.04
N ALA A 163 -0.08 57.02 -20.97
CA ALA A 163 0.81 55.90 -21.26
C ALA A 163 0.68 54.78 -20.22
N PHE A 164 0.55 55.12 -18.94
CA PHE A 164 0.31 54.15 -17.86
C PHE A 164 -1.02 53.40 -18.01
N ILE A 165 -2.10 54.10 -18.37
CA ILE A 165 -3.43 53.48 -18.61
C ILE A 165 -3.38 52.50 -19.81
N LYS A 166 -2.54 52.79 -20.80
CA LYS A 166 -2.37 51.98 -22.01
C LYS A 166 -1.29 50.90 -21.89
N ARG A 167 -0.64 50.79 -20.73
CA ARG A 167 0.50 49.88 -20.53
C ARG A 167 0.09 48.42 -20.70
N THR A 168 0.88 47.68 -21.48
CA THR A 168 0.78 46.24 -21.63
C THR A 168 1.87 45.55 -20.81
N ASP A 169 1.59 44.34 -20.35
CA ASP A 169 2.59 43.45 -19.75
C ASP A 169 3.61 42.99 -20.81
N PRO A 170 4.75 42.40 -20.39
CA PRO A 170 5.80 41.91 -21.31
C PRO A 170 5.33 40.84 -22.30
N PHE A 171 4.13 40.29 -22.14
CA PHE A 171 3.53 39.24 -22.96
C PHE A 171 2.36 39.76 -23.82
N GLY A 172 2.16 41.08 -23.87
CA GLY A 172 1.17 41.74 -24.73
C GLY A 172 -0.25 41.79 -24.17
N LYS A 173 -0.50 41.43 -22.91
CA LYS A 173 -1.82 41.57 -22.25
C LYS A 173 -1.93 42.93 -21.55
N LYS A 174 -3.10 43.60 -21.54
CA LYS A 174 -3.19 44.95 -20.96
C LYS A 174 -3.33 44.85 -19.44
N LEU A 175 -2.23 45.00 -18.70
CA LEU A 175 -2.30 45.28 -17.26
C LEU A 175 -2.94 46.66 -17.05
N ASN A 176 -4.26 46.77 -17.12
CA ASN A 176 -5.00 48.00 -16.84
C ASN A 176 -6.27 47.73 -16.02
N SER A 177 -6.85 48.81 -15.50
CA SER A 177 -8.04 48.80 -14.66
C SER A 177 -9.28 48.21 -15.36
N ASP A 178 -9.38 48.28 -16.70
CA ASP A 178 -10.45 47.67 -17.48
C ASP A 178 -10.37 46.14 -17.50
N GLU A 179 -9.17 45.57 -17.69
CA GLU A 179 -8.98 44.12 -17.60
C GLU A 179 -9.25 43.61 -16.17
N THR A 180 -8.81 44.36 -15.15
CA THR A 180 -9.11 44.05 -13.75
C THR A 180 -10.62 44.04 -13.50
N LYS A 181 -11.34 45.08 -13.95
CA LYS A 181 -12.80 45.17 -13.80
C LYS A 181 -13.51 44.00 -14.49
N ASN A 182 -13.14 43.69 -15.74
CA ASN A 182 -13.77 42.62 -16.51
C ASN A 182 -13.50 41.24 -15.89
N ALA A 183 -12.27 41.01 -15.42
CA ALA A 183 -11.91 39.79 -14.70
C ALA A 183 -12.71 39.66 -13.39
N ALA A 184 -12.83 40.75 -12.63
CA ALA A 184 -13.58 40.76 -11.37
C ALA A 184 -15.08 40.48 -11.57
N ILE A 185 -15.71 41.08 -12.59
CA ILE A 185 -17.10 40.76 -12.97
C ILE A 185 -17.24 39.27 -13.29
N LYS A 186 -16.31 38.74 -14.09
CA LYS A 186 -16.31 37.33 -14.48
C LYS A 186 -16.19 36.40 -13.27
N TYR A 187 -15.25 36.65 -12.35
CA TYR A 187 -15.09 35.82 -11.15
C TYR A 187 -16.30 35.90 -10.21
N SER A 188 -16.89 37.09 -10.03
CA SER A 188 -18.12 37.24 -9.25
C SER A 188 -19.26 36.38 -9.81
N GLN A 189 -19.45 36.41 -11.13
CA GLN A 189 -20.44 35.60 -11.82
C GLN A 189 -20.12 34.09 -11.74
N ASP A 190 -18.87 33.70 -11.99
CA ASP A 190 -18.44 32.31 -12.00
C ASP A 190 -18.61 31.63 -10.63
N PHE A 191 -18.35 32.35 -9.52
CA PHE A 191 -18.62 31.87 -8.16
C PHE A 191 -20.12 31.75 -7.87
N THR A 192 -20.92 32.72 -8.33
CA THR A 192 -22.40 32.68 -8.20
C THR A 192 -22.99 31.49 -8.94
N ASP A 193 -22.49 31.21 -10.14
CA ASP A 193 -22.93 30.08 -10.96
C ASP A 193 -22.53 28.74 -10.33
N LEU A 194 -21.32 28.62 -9.78
CA LEU A 194 -20.88 27.43 -9.05
C LEU A 194 -21.79 27.14 -7.84
N ARG A 195 -22.15 28.16 -7.05
CA ARG A 195 -23.09 27.99 -5.94
C ARG A 195 -24.44 27.46 -6.42
N ARG A 196 -25.02 28.08 -7.45
CA ARG A 196 -26.32 27.67 -7.99
C ARG A 196 -26.31 26.20 -8.44
N ASP A 197 -25.22 25.76 -9.05
CA ASP A 197 -25.06 24.38 -9.49
C ASP A 197 -24.95 23.41 -8.30
N LEU A 198 -24.25 23.79 -7.23
CA LEU A 198 -24.16 23.03 -5.98
C LEU A 198 -25.51 22.90 -5.25
N GLU A 199 -26.31 23.98 -5.21
CA GLU A 199 -27.66 23.96 -4.65
C GLU A 199 -28.59 23.03 -5.45
N ARG A 200 -28.47 23.04 -6.78
CA ARG A 200 -29.21 22.13 -7.66
C ARG A 200 -28.80 20.68 -7.43
N PHE A 201 -27.50 20.41 -7.32
CA PHE A 201 -26.96 19.09 -7.01
C PHE A 201 -27.47 18.57 -5.65
N ARG A 202 -27.47 19.41 -4.62
CA ARG A 202 -28.05 19.10 -3.29
C ARG A 202 -29.51 18.64 -3.38
N GLY A 203 -30.31 19.27 -4.25
CA GLY A 203 -31.73 18.94 -4.43
C GLY A 203 -31.97 17.55 -5.05
N THR A 204 -30.98 16.93 -5.69
CA THR A 204 -31.11 15.59 -6.28
C THR A 204 -31.24 14.47 -5.24
N PHE A 205 -30.75 14.70 -4.02
CA PHE A 205 -30.75 13.69 -2.95
C PHE A 205 -32.16 13.41 -2.42
N ASP A 206 -33.04 14.42 -2.39
CA ASP A 206 -34.43 14.29 -1.94
C ASP A 206 -35.25 13.40 -2.88
N THR A 207 -35.14 13.63 -4.18
CA THR A 207 -35.87 12.89 -5.21
C THR A 207 -35.47 11.42 -5.25
N PHE A 208 -34.19 11.13 -5.00
CA PHE A 208 -33.66 9.76 -5.01
C PHE A 208 -34.19 8.90 -3.85
N ALA A 209 -34.20 9.43 -2.62
CA ALA A 209 -34.56 8.68 -1.43
C ALA A 209 -36.06 8.39 -1.28
N GLU A 210 -36.93 9.28 -1.79
CA GLU A 210 -38.38 9.09 -1.72
C GLU A 210 -38.89 8.03 -2.70
N HIS A 211 -38.32 7.98 -3.91
CA HIS A 211 -38.74 7.02 -4.93
C HIS A 211 -38.49 5.56 -4.51
N GLN A 212 -37.31 5.28 -3.95
CA GLN A 212 -36.91 3.93 -3.53
C GLN A 212 -37.71 3.40 -2.31
N LYS A 213 -38.18 4.30 -1.44
CA LYS A 213 -38.91 3.91 -0.23
C LYS A 213 -40.32 3.38 -0.56
N VAL A 214 -41.03 4.05 -1.47
CA VAL A 214 -42.41 3.72 -1.82
C VAL A 214 -42.52 2.32 -2.43
N GLU A 215 -41.58 1.95 -3.31
CA GLU A 215 -41.58 0.64 -3.97
C GLU A 215 -41.30 -0.51 -2.98
N LEU A 216 -40.40 -0.28 -2.03
CA LEU A 216 -39.98 -1.31 -1.09
C LEU A 216 -41.02 -1.58 0.01
N ASP A 217 -41.70 -0.54 0.51
CA ASP A 217 -42.80 -0.66 1.46
C ASP A 217 -43.96 -1.48 0.85
N ALA A 218 -44.27 -1.28 -0.44
CA ALA A 218 -45.29 -2.05 -1.16
C ALA A 218 -44.92 -3.54 -1.31
N ALA A 219 -43.65 -3.85 -1.62
CA ALA A 219 -43.17 -5.22 -1.74
C ALA A 219 -43.19 -6.00 -0.41
N ILE A 220 -42.81 -5.35 0.69
CA ILE A 220 -42.84 -5.92 2.05
C ILE A 220 -44.27 -6.28 2.46
N LEU A 221 -45.21 -5.36 2.22
CA LEU A 221 -46.61 -5.57 2.59
C LEU A 221 -47.22 -6.79 1.88
N LYS A 222 -46.92 -6.94 0.59
CA LYS A 222 -47.36 -8.10 -0.21
C LYS A 222 -46.79 -9.42 0.35
N LYS A 223 -45.48 -9.48 0.61
CA LYS A 223 -44.83 -10.71 1.09
C LYS A 223 -45.29 -11.13 2.50
N LYS A 224 -45.60 -10.18 3.38
CA LYS A 224 -46.22 -10.49 4.69
C LYS A 224 -47.59 -11.16 4.53
N GLY A 225 -48.39 -10.72 3.55
CA GLY A 225 -49.67 -11.36 3.21
C GLY A 225 -49.50 -12.81 2.75
N ASP A 226 -48.54 -13.06 1.87
CA ASP A 226 -48.24 -14.41 1.34
C ASP A 226 -47.80 -15.38 2.46
N ILE A 227 -46.96 -14.92 3.39
CA ILE A 227 -46.48 -15.72 4.53
C ILE A 227 -47.63 -16.14 5.46
N GLU A 228 -48.55 -15.23 5.77
CA GLU A 228 -49.70 -15.55 6.62
C GLU A 228 -50.64 -16.55 5.95
N ALA A 229 -50.85 -16.45 4.63
CA ALA A 229 -51.60 -17.44 3.87
C ALA A 229 -50.95 -18.84 3.96
N LEU A 230 -49.62 -18.93 3.77
CA LEU A 230 -48.88 -20.19 3.88
C LEU A 230 -48.95 -20.82 5.27
N LYS A 231 -48.86 -20.02 6.35
CA LYS A 231 -49.00 -20.49 7.73
C LYS A 231 -50.38 -21.09 8.01
N VAL A 232 -51.44 -20.47 7.49
CA VAL A 232 -52.80 -21.00 7.60
C VAL A 232 -52.93 -22.35 6.89
N GLU A 233 -52.37 -22.47 5.69
CA GLU A 233 -52.42 -23.70 4.91
C GLU A 233 -51.61 -24.85 5.53
N ILE A 234 -50.45 -24.55 6.13
CA ILE A 234 -49.64 -25.53 6.87
C ILE A 234 -50.43 -26.06 8.08
N LYS A 235 -51.07 -25.17 8.84
CA LYS A 235 -51.89 -25.56 10.01
C LYS A 235 -53.08 -26.44 9.64
N GLN A 236 -53.70 -26.18 8.49
CA GLN A 236 -54.74 -27.06 7.94
C GLN A 236 -54.18 -28.44 7.59
N CYS A 237 -53.01 -28.51 6.95
CA CYS A 237 -52.38 -29.79 6.60
C CYS A 237 -51.96 -30.60 7.85
N GLU A 238 -51.40 -29.95 8.87
CA GLU A 238 -51.02 -30.59 10.15
C GLU A 238 -52.21 -31.18 10.89
N THR A 239 -53.35 -30.49 10.87
CA THR A 239 -54.60 -30.99 11.48
C THR A 239 -55.06 -32.28 10.80
N VAL A 240 -54.97 -32.34 9.47
CA VAL A 240 -55.29 -33.55 8.69
C VAL A 240 -54.31 -34.68 8.98
N VAL A 241 -52.99 -34.40 9.00
CA VAL A 241 -51.95 -35.39 9.32
C VAL A 241 -52.17 -36.00 10.71
N MET A 242 -52.52 -35.18 11.71
CA MET A 242 -52.78 -35.65 13.07
C MET A 242 -54.02 -36.55 13.13
N ALA A 243 -55.13 -36.13 12.50
CA ALA A 243 -56.36 -36.93 12.45
C ALA A 243 -56.14 -38.27 11.74
N MET A 244 -55.39 -38.29 10.64
CA MET A 244 -55.07 -39.51 9.90
C MET A 244 -54.10 -40.43 10.65
N GLY A 245 -53.13 -39.87 11.39
CA GLY A 245 -52.25 -40.65 12.25
C GLY A 245 -52.98 -41.36 13.39
N ILE A 246 -54.00 -40.72 13.98
CA ILE A 246 -54.88 -41.34 14.98
C ILE A 246 -55.70 -42.47 14.34
N ALA A 247 -56.31 -42.23 13.19
CA ALA A 247 -57.10 -43.24 12.46
C ALA A 247 -56.25 -44.49 12.14
N PHE A 248 -55.05 -44.28 11.59
CA PHE A 248 -54.10 -45.36 11.29
C PHE A 248 -53.72 -46.18 12.54
N GLY A 249 -53.49 -45.51 13.68
CA GLY A 249 -53.22 -46.18 14.95
C GLY A 249 -54.39 -47.03 15.46
N VAL A 250 -55.63 -46.55 15.30
CA VAL A 250 -56.86 -47.30 15.64
C VAL A 250 -57.01 -48.54 14.74
N THR A 251 -56.74 -48.42 13.44
CA THR A 251 -56.79 -49.54 12.48
C THR A 251 -55.81 -50.65 12.86
N LEU A 252 -54.56 -50.30 13.21
CA LEU A 252 -53.55 -51.28 13.65
C LEU A 252 -53.94 -51.96 14.97
N PHE A 253 -54.43 -51.18 15.94
CA PHE A 253 -54.83 -51.70 17.25
C PHE A 253 -56.03 -52.65 17.14
N ALA A 254 -57.07 -52.27 16.37
CA ALA A 254 -58.24 -53.09 16.15
C ALA A 254 -57.89 -54.40 15.42
N THR A 255 -56.97 -54.35 14.45
CA THR A 255 -56.46 -55.55 13.74
C THR A 255 -55.75 -56.51 14.70
N ALA A 256 -54.85 -55.97 15.55
CA ALA A 256 -54.13 -56.78 16.53
C ALA A 256 -55.06 -57.40 17.58
N ALA A 257 -55.98 -56.60 18.13
CA ALA A 257 -56.97 -57.08 19.10
C ALA A 257 -57.90 -58.15 18.50
N GLY A 258 -58.36 -57.95 17.26
CA GLY A 258 -59.19 -58.92 16.54
C GLY A 258 -58.47 -60.24 16.28
N ALA A 259 -57.19 -60.20 15.87
CA ALA A 259 -56.37 -61.39 15.66
C ALA A 259 -56.12 -62.18 16.96
N VAL A 260 -55.82 -61.49 18.06
CA VAL A 260 -55.64 -62.11 19.40
C VAL A 260 -56.94 -62.76 19.88
N THR A 261 -58.07 -62.09 19.67
CA THR A 261 -59.40 -62.62 20.05
C THR A 261 -59.75 -63.86 19.23
N ALA A 262 -59.47 -63.86 17.92
CA ALA A 262 -59.70 -65.02 17.05
C ALA A 262 -58.83 -66.24 17.46
N LEU A 263 -57.57 -66.00 17.83
CA LEU A 263 -56.66 -67.04 18.36
C LEU A 263 -57.15 -67.64 19.68
N ALA A 264 -57.73 -66.83 20.57
CA ALA A 264 -58.21 -67.28 21.87
C ALA A 264 -59.57 -68.00 21.82
N ALA A 265 -60.47 -67.61 20.91
CA ALA A 265 -61.87 -68.04 20.94
C ALA A 265 -62.24 -69.19 19.99
N MET A 266 -61.45 -69.44 18.93
CA MET A 266 -61.90 -70.31 17.82
C MET A 266 -61.17 -71.66 17.70
N GLY A 267 -60.39 -72.05 18.71
CA GLY A 267 -59.73 -73.36 18.76
C GLY A 267 -58.86 -73.65 17.51
N PRO A 268 -58.98 -74.82 16.85
CA PRO A 268 -58.13 -75.18 15.71
C PRO A 268 -58.33 -74.32 14.45
N LEU A 269 -59.42 -73.54 14.36
CA LEU A 269 -59.69 -72.60 13.27
C LEU A 269 -59.14 -71.19 13.53
N GLY A 270 -58.79 -70.87 14.78
CA GLY A 270 -58.32 -69.54 15.20
C GLY A 270 -57.13 -68.99 14.42
N PRO A 271 -56.08 -69.79 14.11
CA PRO A 271 -54.94 -69.32 13.32
C PRO A 271 -55.33 -68.85 11.91
N PHE A 272 -56.23 -69.55 11.22
CA PHE A 272 -56.65 -69.20 9.86
C PHE A 272 -57.47 -67.90 9.83
N VAL A 273 -58.36 -67.71 10.81
CA VAL A 273 -59.18 -66.48 10.94
C VAL A 273 -58.30 -65.29 11.35
N ALA A 274 -57.35 -65.49 12.26
CA ALA A 274 -56.40 -64.46 12.65
C ALA A 274 -55.51 -63.98 11.48
N ILE A 275 -55.05 -64.92 10.63
CA ILE A 275 -54.31 -64.57 9.39
C ILE A 275 -55.19 -63.72 8.46
N GLY A 276 -56.46 -64.09 8.27
CA GLY A 276 -57.40 -63.31 7.45
C GLY A 276 -57.61 -61.88 7.97
N ILE A 277 -57.79 -61.72 9.29
CA ILE A 277 -57.93 -60.40 9.94
C ILE A 277 -56.66 -59.56 9.76
N VAL A 278 -55.48 -60.16 9.94
CA VAL A 278 -54.20 -59.47 9.76
C VAL A 278 -53.99 -59.05 8.31
N ILE A 279 -54.33 -59.88 7.33
CA ILE A 279 -54.20 -59.54 5.91
C ILE A 279 -55.13 -58.37 5.54
N VAL A 280 -56.41 -58.41 5.95
CA VAL A 280 -57.36 -57.32 5.65
C VAL A 280 -56.97 -56.03 6.36
N GLY A 281 -56.54 -56.11 7.63
CA GLY A 281 -56.05 -54.95 8.38
C GLY A 281 -54.76 -54.37 7.80
N ALA A 282 -53.86 -55.21 7.30
CA ALA A 282 -52.64 -54.76 6.63
C ALA A 282 -52.94 -54.02 5.31
N ILE A 283 -53.90 -54.49 4.51
CA ILE A 283 -54.32 -53.81 3.27
C ILE A 283 -54.91 -52.42 3.58
N ALA A 284 -55.78 -52.32 4.59
CA ALA A 284 -56.35 -51.05 5.03
C ALA A 284 -55.28 -50.09 5.55
N ALA A 285 -54.35 -50.58 6.38
CA ALA A 285 -53.25 -49.80 6.92
C ALA A 285 -52.31 -49.26 5.81
N ILE A 286 -52.01 -50.07 4.79
CA ILE A 286 -51.16 -49.64 3.66
C ILE A 286 -51.83 -48.50 2.87
N SER A 287 -53.15 -48.56 2.67
CA SER A 287 -53.89 -47.50 1.98
C SER A 287 -53.90 -46.19 2.78
N GLU A 288 -54.20 -46.25 4.07
CA GLU A 288 -54.18 -45.08 4.97
C GLU A 288 -52.79 -44.46 5.09
N LEU A 289 -51.74 -45.29 5.15
CA LEU A 289 -50.35 -44.87 5.21
C LEU A 289 -49.92 -44.12 3.93
N GLY A 290 -50.37 -44.57 2.76
CA GLY A 290 -50.10 -43.90 1.48
C GLY A 290 -50.64 -42.46 1.43
N VAL A 291 -51.86 -42.25 1.93
CA VAL A 291 -52.49 -40.92 1.99
C VAL A 291 -51.84 -40.04 3.07
N LEU A 292 -51.50 -40.61 4.22
CA LEU A 292 -50.77 -39.93 5.28
C LEU A 292 -49.40 -39.42 4.81
N ILE A 293 -48.64 -40.26 4.09
CA ILE A 293 -47.34 -39.89 3.50
C ILE A 293 -47.49 -38.74 2.49
N ALA A 294 -48.54 -38.76 1.66
CA ALA A 294 -48.79 -37.68 0.71
C ALA A 294 -49.07 -36.33 1.39
N TYR A 295 -49.83 -36.33 2.48
CA TYR A 295 -50.11 -35.12 3.27
C TYR A 295 -48.89 -34.64 4.08
N ILE A 296 -48.06 -35.55 4.61
CA ILE A 296 -46.79 -35.21 5.25
C ILE A 296 -45.86 -34.53 4.24
N LYS A 297 -45.76 -35.08 3.02
CA LYS A 297 -44.96 -34.48 1.94
C LYS A 297 -45.47 -33.09 1.57
N LYS A 298 -46.77 -32.93 1.35
CA LYS A 298 -47.40 -31.62 1.06
C LYS A 298 -47.16 -30.60 2.17
N THR A 299 -47.18 -31.03 3.44
CA THR A 299 -46.90 -30.15 4.59
C THR A 299 -45.44 -29.70 4.59
N ASN A 300 -44.50 -30.61 4.27
CA ASN A 300 -43.08 -30.27 4.16
C ASN A 300 -42.79 -29.34 2.99
N ASP A 301 -43.39 -29.57 1.81
CA ASP A 301 -43.23 -28.71 0.64
C ASP A 301 -43.68 -27.27 0.97
N LYS A 302 -44.84 -27.12 1.63
CA LYS A 302 -45.34 -25.80 2.08
C LYS A 302 -44.47 -25.15 3.16
N ARG A 303 -43.88 -25.94 4.07
CA ARG A 303 -42.90 -25.42 5.06
C ARG A 303 -41.63 -24.92 4.39
N GLN A 304 -41.21 -25.55 3.30
CA GLN A 304 -40.08 -25.10 2.50
C GLN A 304 -40.41 -23.80 1.75
N GLU A 305 -41.60 -23.68 1.18
CA GLU A 305 -42.11 -22.43 0.58
C GLU A 305 -42.19 -21.30 1.61
N LEU A 306 -42.70 -21.58 2.82
CA LEU A 306 -42.73 -20.63 3.93
C LEU A 306 -41.33 -20.15 4.32
N ALA A 307 -40.38 -21.08 4.49
CA ALA A 307 -39.00 -20.74 4.82
C ALA A 307 -38.34 -19.88 3.73
N SER A 308 -38.64 -20.15 2.46
CA SER A 308 -38.18 -19.32 1.33
C SER A 308 -38.80 -17.92 1.37
N ALA A 309 -40.11 -17.82 1.61
CA ALA A 309 -40.80 -16.54 1.69
C ALA A 309 -40.35 -15.69 2.90
N GLU A 310 -40.10 -16.30 4.06
CA GLU A 310 -39.55 -15.64 5.24
C GLU A 310 -38.11 -15.15 5.01
N ALA A 311 -37.30 -15.91 4.29
CA ALA A 311 -35.96 -15.48 3.87
C ALA A 311 -36.01 -14.28 2.90
N GLU A 312 -36.92 -14.30 1.92
CA GLU A 312 -37.14 -13.16 1.02
C GLU A 312 -37.63 -11.91 1.75
N LEU A 313 -38.54 -12.06 2.72
CA LEU A 313 -39.01 -10.95 3.54
C LEU A 313 -37.88 -10.34 4.37
N ALA A 314 -37.03 -11.17 4.98
CA ALA A 314 -35.87 -10.71 5.74
C ALA A 314 -34.89 -9.92 4.86
N VAL A 315 -34.72 -10.31 3.59
CA VAL A 315 -33.92 -9.56 2.62
C VAL A 315 -34.57 -8.20 2.30
N LEU A 316 -35.88 -8.13 2.10
CA LEU A 316 -36.58 -6.86 1.84
C LEU A 316 -36.54 -5.90 3.05
N GLU A 317 -36.73 -6.41 4.26
CA GLU A 317 -36.64 -5.61 5.49
C GLU A 317 -35.21 -5.12 5.75
N ALA A 318 -34.20 -5.94 5.44
CA ALA A 318 -32.80 -5.53 5.46
C ALA A 318 -32.52 -4.40 4.45
N LYS A 319 -33.07 -4.49 3.23
CA LYS A 319 -32.97 -3.43 2.22
C LYS A 319 -33.62 -2.12 2.71
N LEU A 320 -34.76 -2.19 3.40
CA LEU A 320 -35.45 -0.99 3.92
C LEU A 320 -34.65 -0.33 5.03
N LYS A 321 -34.06 -1.14 5.92
CA LYS A 321 -33.16 -0.64 6.96
C LYS A 321 -31.95 0.06 6.35
N ALA A 322 -31.33 -0.57 5.36
CA ALA A 322 -30.19 -0.01 4.66
C ALA A 322 -30.58 1.32 3.97
N LEU A 323 -31.73 1.40 3.30
CA LEU A 323 -32.20 2.63 2.64
C LEU A 323 -32.38 3.80 3.64
N LYS A 324 -32.83 3.52 4.87
CA LYS A 324 -32.93 4.52 5.94
C LYS A 324 -31.55 5.03 6.38
N GLU A 325 -30.57 4.14 6.49
CA GLU A 325 -29.18 4.51 6.80
C GLU A 325 -28.55 5.34 5.67
N LEU A 326 -28.86 5.01 4.41
CA LEU A 326 -28.44 5.79 3.25
C LEU A 326 -29.05 7.20 3.25
N LYS A 327 -30.36 7.31 3.51
CA LYS A 327 -31.05 8.61 3.62
C LYS A 327 -30.41 9.49 4.69
N ALA A 328 -30.09 8.92 5.86
CA ALA A 328 -29.43 9.65 6.94
C ALA A 328 -28.03 10.18 6.52
N LYS A 329 -27.27 9.40 5.75
CA LYS A 329 -25.97 9.82 5.21
C LYS A 329 -26.12 10.95 4.19
N LEU A 330 -27.07 10.85 3.26
CA LEU A 330 -27.35 11.89 2.26
C LEU A 330 -27.81 13.20 2.91
N GLU A 331 -28.63 13.15 3.96
CA GLU A 331 -29.02 14.35 4.73
C GLU A 331 -27.82 15.03 5.40
N SER A 332 -26.88 14.24 5.95
CA SER A 332 -25.64 14.79 6.50
C SER A 332 -24.83 15.54 5.43
N GLN A 333 -24.77 15.02 4.19
CA GLN A 333 -24.03 15.67 3.10
C GLN A 333 -24.69 16.98 2.66
N LYS A 334 -26.02 17.11 2.73
CA LYS A 334 -26.70 18.38 2.42
C LYS A 334 -26.29 19.51 3.36
N GLY A 335 -26.00 19.19 4.63
CA GLY A 335 -25.51 20.15 5.62
C GLY A 335 -24.17 20.75 5.18
N ASP A 336 -23.21 19.90 4.84
CA ASP A 336 -21.88 20.34 4.36
C ASP A 336 -21.97 21.11 3.03
N ILE A 337 -22.81 20.67 2.08
CA ILE A 337 -23.02 21.41 0.81
C ILE A 337 -23.60 22.80 1.06
N THR A 338 -24.50 22.94 2.04
CA THR A 338 -25.09 24.23 2.41
C THR A 338 -24.05 25.18 3.00
N ASP A 339 -23.13 24.66 3.83
CA ASP A 339 -22.01 25.45 4.35
C ASP A 339 -21.05 25.89 3.24
N ILE A 340 -20.77 25.02 2.26
CA ILE A 340 -19.97 25.36 1.07
C ILE A 340 -20.63 26.50 0.28
N CYS A 341 -21.92 26.40 -0.03
CA CYS A 341 -22.66 27.43 -0.78
C CYS A 341 -22.62 28.79 -0.08
N ALA A 342 -22.85 28.82 1.23
CA ALA A 342 -22.83 30.05 2.03
C ALA A 342 -21.45 30.73 2.05
N ARG A 343 -20.37 29.94 1.93
CA ARG A 343 -18.99 30.47 1.88
C ARG A 343 -18.60 30.92 0.49
N ILE A 344 -18.99 30.21 -0.57
CA ILE A 344 -18.74 30.61 -1.98
C ILE A 344 -19.41 31.95 -2.30
N ASP A 345 -20.60 32.21 -1.76
CA ASP A 345 -21.29 33.50 -1.93
C ASP A 345 -20.43 34.70 -1.52
N ARG A 346 -19.60 34.56 -0.48
CA ARG A 346 -18.72 35.65 -0.02
C ARG A 346 -17.64 35.99 -1.05
N PHE A 347 -17.13 35.00 -1.77
CA PHE A 347 -16.17 35.24 -2.87
C PHE A 347 -16.83 36.00 -4.02
N ALA A 348 -18.08 35.67 -4.35
CA ALA A 348 -18.83 36.39 -5.37
C ALA A 348 -19.01 37.88 -4.98
N VAL A 349 -19.34 38.15 -3.72
CA VAL A 349 -19.49 39.51 -3.18
C VAL A 349 -18.18 40.30 -3.23
N ILE A 350 -17.08 39.70 -2.79
CA ILE A 350 -15.75 40.35 -2.81
C ILE A 350 -15.36 40.75 -4.23
N TRP A 351 -15.50 39.86 -5.20
CA TRP A 351 -15.15 40.18 -6.59
C TRP A 351 -16.12 41.18 -7.24
N GLY A 352 -17.38 41.23 -6.79
CA GLY A 352 -18.32 42.30 -7.14
C GLY A 352 -17.86 43.68 -6.65
N MET A 353 -17.39 43.76 -5.40
CA MET A 353 -16.82 44.99 -4.83
C MET A 353 -15.52 45.41 -5.54
N VAL A 354 -14.63 44.46 -5.85
CA VAL A 354 -13.40 44.72 -6.63
C VAL A 354 -13.73 45.26 -8.02
N ALA A 355 -14.73 44.69 -8.70
CA ALA A 355 -15.17 45.15 -10.01
C ALA A 355 -15.70 46.60 -9.97
N HIS A 356 -16.48 46.92 -8.93
CA HIS A 356 -16.99 48.26 -8.69
C HIS A 356 -15.86 49.27 -8.50
N ASP A 357 -14.94 48.99 -7.57
CA ASP A 357 -13.85 49.92 -7.22
C ASP A 357 -12.87 50.10 -8.39
N ALA A 358 -12.52 49.02 -9.10
CA ALA A 358 -11.69 49.10 -10.32
C ALA A 358 -12.37 49.95 -11.41
N GLY A 359 -13.70 49.87 -11.54
CA GLY A 359 -14.46 50.66 -12.49
C GLY A 359 -14.47 52.16 -12.17
N LEU A 360 -14.64 52.52 -10.89
CA LEU A 360 -14.57 53.91 -10.45
C LEU A 360 -13.19 54.50 -10.64
N ILE A 361 -12.15 53.73 -10.33
CA ILE A 361 -10.77 54.14 -10.52
C ILE A 361 -10.46 54.36 -12.00
N ASN A 362 -10.91 53.47 -12.89
CA ASN A 362 -10.72 53.66 -14.33
C ASN A 362 -11.42 54.93 -14.85
N ALA A 363 -12.65 55.18 -14.40
CA ALA A 363 -13.36 56.41 -14.77
C ALA A 363 -12.60 57.65 -14.28
N GLY A 364 -12.08 57.62 -13.05
CA GLY A 364 -11.26 58.69 -12.48
C GLY A 364 -9.96 58.95 -13.26
N LEU A 365 -9.24 57.89 -13.64
CA LEU A 365 -8.01 57.96 -14.43
C LEU A 365 -8.25 58.59 -15.81
N ASN A 366 -9.28 58.13 -16.53
CA ASN A 366 -9.63 58.67 -17.84
C ASN A 366 -10.09 60.13 -17.76
N ALA A 367 -10.83 60.49 -16.72
CA ALA A 367 -11.21 61.88 -16.45
C ALA A 367 -9.99 62.76 -16.15
N ALA A 368 -8.99 62.26 -15.42
CA ALA A 368 -7.76 62.99 -15.12
C ALA A 368 -6.89 63.22 -16.37
N VAL A 369 -6.89 62.30 -17.34
CA VAL A 369 -6.19 62.48 -18.63
C VAL A 369 -6.87 63.52 -19.53
N GLY A 370 -8.20 63.59 -19.49
CA GLY A 370 -8.99 64.48 -20.36
C GLY A 370 -9.29 65.88 -19.79
N ASP A 371 -8.98 66.16 -18.53
CA ASP A 371 -9.25 67.45 -17.86
C ASP A 371 -8.35 68.54 -18.47
N GLU A 372 -8.87 69.72 -18.85
CA GLU A 372 -8.07 70.89 -19.28
C GLU A 372 -7.85 71.91 -18.14
N GLY A 373 -8.26 71.57 -16.92
CA GLY A 373 -8.22 72.44 -15.73
C GLY A 373 -6.82 72.74 -15.17
N SER A 374 -6.78 73.57 -14.12
CA SER A 374 -5.54 74.02 -13.46
C SER A 374 -4.78 72.88 -12.77
N LYS A 375 -3.47 73.05 -12.55
CA LYS A 375 -2.61 72.10 -11.80
C LYS A 375 -3.24 71.62 -10.49
N GLN A 376 -3.89 72.53 -9.75
CA GLN A 376 -4.50 72.20 -8.46
C GLN A 376 -5.68 71.23 -8.60
N ALA A 377 -6.48 71.36 -9.66
CA ALA A 377 -7.59 70.44 -9.95
C ALA A 377 -7.07 69.06 -10.36
N PHE A 378 -6.06 69.01 -11.24
CA PHE A 378 -5.42 67.77 -11.68
C PHE A 378 -4.78 67.01 -10.50
N MET A 379 -4.01 67.70 -9.65
CA MET A 379 -3.38 67.09 -8.46
C MET A 379 -4.40 66.54 -7.46
N ARG A 380 -5.52 67.25 -7.25
CA ARG A 380 -6.59 66.78 -6.36
C ARG A 380 -7.23 65.48 -6.87
N ARG A 381 -7.43 65.34 -8.18
CA ARG A 381 -7.97 64.11 -8.79
C ARG A 381 -6.99 62.94 -8.66
N VAL A 382 -5.71 63.17 -8.98
CA VAL A 382 -4.67 62.13 -8.84
C VAL A 382 -4.55 61.66 -7.39
N SER A 383 -4.64 62.57 -6.42
CA SER A 383 -4.62 62.21 -4.99
C SER A 383 -5.79 61.33 -4.56
N LEU A 384 -7.01 61.60 -5.05
CA LEU A 384 -8.20 60.78 -4.74
C LEU A 384 -8.09 59.38 -5.37
N ILE A 385 -7.53 59.31 -6.57
CA ILE A 385 -7.28 58.04 -7.26
C ILE A 385 -6.21 57.23 -6.51
N LYS A 386 -5.11 57.88 -6.07
CA LYS A 386 -4.05 57.27 -5.26
C LYS A 386 -4.62 56.63 -3.99
N GLU A 387 -5.48 57.34 -3.26
CA GLU A 387 -6.08 56.83 -2.03
C GLU A 387 -6.95 55.58 -2.29
N SER A 388 -7.79 55.64 -3.32
CA SER A 388 -8.67 54.54 -3.70
C SER A 388 -7.88 53.31 -4.17
N TYR A 389 -6.83 53.52 -4.97
CA TYR A 389 -5.94 52.46 -5.43
C TYR A 389 -5.18 51.80 -4.29
N THR A 390 -4.62 52.58 -3.36
CA THR A 390 -3.84 52.06 -2.23
C THR A 390 -4.67 51.09 -1.39
N LYS A 391 -5.93 51.41 -1.11
CA LYS A 391 -6.83 50.56 -0.32
C LYS A 391 -7.26 49.31 -1.08
N LEU A 392 -7.60 49.43 -2.36
CA LEU A 392 -7.91 48.28 -3.22
C LEU A 392 -6.70 47.32 -3.33
N GLY A 393 -5.49 47.87 -3.50
CA GLY A 393 -4.25 47.11 -3.52
C GLY A 393 -4.02 46.35 -2.21
N ALA A 394 -4.22 47.01 -1.06
CA ALA A 394 -4.11 46.35 0.24
C ALA A 394 -5.13 45.21 0.41
N ALA A 395 -6.36 45.38 -0.05
CA ALA A 395 -7.39 44.34 0.02
C ALA A 395 -7.04 43.13 -0.87
N LEU A 396 -6.56 43.36 -2.09
CA LEU A 396 -6.16 42.30 -3.02
C LEU A 396 -4.88 41.58 -2.57
N SER A 397 -3.93 42.31 -1.99
CA SER A 397 -2.72 41.77 -1.37
C SER A 397 -3.07 40.83 -0.22
N LEU A 398 -3.97 41.27 0.66
CA LEU A 398 -4.44 40.46 1.78
C LEU A 398 -5.19 39.22 1.27
N TYR A 399 -6.07 39.37 0.28
CA TYR A 399 -6.79 38.27 -0.36
C TYR A 399 -5.83 37.22 -0.94
N ALA A 400 -4.83 37.64 -1.72
CA ALA A 400 -3.85 36.73 -2.33
C ALA A 400 -3.00 36.03 -1.26
N THR A 401 -2.52 36.78 -0.27
CA THR A 401 -1.73 36.25 0.85
C THR A 401 -2.50 35.21 1.66
N GLN A 402 -3.79 35.46 1.91
CA GLN A 402 -4.64 34.52 2.63
C GLN A 402 -4.90 33.23 1.83
N ILE A 403 -5.09 33.32 0.51
CA ILE A 403 -5.23 32.13 -0.34
C ILE A 403 -3.91 31.35 -0.40
N ASP A 404 -2.75 32.02 -0.49
CA ASP A 404 -1.44 31.38 -0.44
C ASP A 404 -1.20 30.65 0.90
N GLY A 405 -1.67 31.26 2.01
CA GLY A 405 -1.64 30.67 3.34
C GLY A 405 -2.57 29.46 3.53
N SER A 406 -3.55 29.26 2.64
CA SER A 406 -4.50 28.16 2.72
C SER A 406 -3.90 26.79 2.40
N LYS A 407 -2.64 26.73 1.89
CA LYS A 407 -1.93 25.51 1.45
C LYS A 407 -2.87 24.60 0.64
N GLY A 408 -3.33 25.09 -0.51
CA GLY A 408 -4.29 24.37 -1.36
C GLY A 408 -3.89 22.92 -1.70
N PRO A 409 -4.75 22.19 -2.44
CA PRO A 409 -4.88 20.72 -2.39
C PRO A 409 -3.65 19.89 -2.81
N HIS A 410 -2.51 20.50 -3.11
CA HIS A 410 -1.26 19.80 -3.41
C HIS A 410 -0.42 19.39 -2.18
N GLN A 411 -0.73 19.82 -0.95
CA GLN A 411 0.17 19.57 0.20
C GLN A 411 -0.46 19.33 1.58
N LEU A 412 -1.63 18.68 1.70
CA LEU A 412 -2.12 18.25 3.02
C LEU A 412 -1.95 16.74 3.25
N PRO A 413 -1.09 16.33 4.21
CA PRO A 413 -1.12 15.00 4.79
C PRO A 413 -2.37 14.83 5.64
N ILE A 414 -2.91 13.61 5.63
CA ILE A 414 -4.04 13.17 6.47
C ILE A 414 -3.67 13.39 7.95
N LEU A 415 -4.29 14.39 8.58
CA LEU A 415 -4.30 14.57 10.03
C LEU A 415 -5.69 14.15 10.54
N ILE A 416 -5.77 12.94 11.09
CA ILE A 416 -6.86 12.53 11.96
C ILE A 416 -6.45 12.99 13.36
N ASP A 417 -7.09 14.04 13.87
CA ASP A 417 -6.92 14.43 15.26
C ASP A 417 -8.02 13.80 16.12
N GLN A 418 -7.58 13.14 17.19
CA GLN A 418 -8.41 12.59 18.27
C GLN A 418 -8.26 13.48 19.50
N LYS A 419 -9.36 13.61 20.28
CA LYS A 419 -9.51 14.27 21.60
C LYS A 419 -9.76 15.77 21.55
N ASP A 420 -10.64 16.41 22.34
CA ASP A 420 -11.50 16.10 23.50
C ASP A 420 -12.87 16.80 23.22
N SER A 421 -14.04 16.50 23.79
CA SER A 421 -14.40 16.53 25.21
C SER A 421 -15.89 16.12 25.38
N GLU A 422 -16.20 15.18 26.27
CA GLU A 422 -17.50 15.04 26.98
C GLU A 422 -17.69 16.20 28.00
N PRO A 423 -18.84 16.44 28.70
CA PRO A 423 -19.98 15.53 28.99
C PRO A 423 -21.42 16.16 28.94
N LEU A 424 -22.49 15.35 28.86
CA LEU A 424 -23.58 15.08 29.86
C LEU A 424 -24.86 14.76 29.01
N GLN A 425 -25.76 13.79 29.24
CA GLN A 425 -26.15 12.97 30.39
C GLN A 425 -26.92 11.71 29.91
N GLU A 426 -26.80 10.64 30.72
CA GLU A 426 -27.65 9.47 30.99
C GLU A 426 -29.07 9.44 30.35
N VAL A 427 -29.62 8.32 29.87
CA VAL A 427 -29.93 7.04 30.55
C VAL A 427 -30.06 5.92 29.50
N GLU A 428 -29.86 4.64 29.88
CA GLU A 428 -30.17 3.38 29.15
C GLU A 428 -29.03 2.59 28.47
N LYS A 429 -27.97 2.26 29.21
CA LYS A 429 -27.09 1.11 28.91
C LYS A 429 -26.84 0.27 30.17
N TYR A 430 -27.57 -0.83 30.34
CA TYR A 430 -27.16 -1.87 31.30
C TYR A 430 -27.36 -3.34 30.87
N HIS A 431 -28.14 -3.67 29.83
CA HIS A 431 -28.44 -5.09 29.54
C HIS A 431 -27.75 -5.74 28.33
N GLN A 432 -27.05 -5.00 27.47
CA GLN A 432 -26.52 -5.58 26.21
C GLN A 432 -25.02 -5.94 26.23
N LYS A 433 -24.28 -5.66 27.32
CA LYS A 433 -22.82 -5.89 27.41
C LYS A 433 -22.43 -7.22 28.07
N GLN A 434 -23.31 -7.91 28.80
CA GLN A 434 -22.94 -9.14 29.51
C GLN A 434 -23.03 -10.41 28.66
N THR A 435 -23.93 -10.47 27.68
CA THR A 435 -24.14 -11.67 26.83
C THR A 435 -23.02 -11.88 25.80
N SER A 436 -22.49 -10.80 25.21
CA SER A 436 -21.40 -10.89 24.22
C SER A 436 -20.05 -11.29 24.85
N VAL A 437 -19.81 -10.91 26.10
CA VAL A 437 -18.58 -11.28 26.84
C VAL A 437 -18.63 -12.74 27.30
N ALA A 438 -19.80 -13.23 27.71
CA ALA A 438 -19.99 -14.62 28.13
C ALA A 438 -19.85 -15.62 26.98
N LEU A 439 -20.34 -15.29 25.77
CA LEU A 439 -20.20 -16.14 24.59
C LEU A 439 -18.74 -16.22 24.11
N LEU A 440 -18.03 -15.10 24.14
CA LEU A 440 -16.59 -15.05 23.81
C LEU A 440 -15.78 -15.85 24.83
N ALA A 441 -16.09 -15.73 26.13
CA ALA A 441 -15.44 -16.49 27.19
C ALA A 441 -15.68 -18.01 27.07
N LEU A 442 -16.89 -18.45 26.69
CA LEU A 442 -17.19 -19.87 26.49
C LEU A 442 -16.47 -20.48 25.28
N VAL A 443 -16.36 -19.75 24.17
CA VAL A 443 -15.57 -20.17 23.00
C VAL A 443 -14.09 -20.23 23.35
N VAL A 444 -13.59 -19.23 24.09
CA VAL A 444 -12.21 -19.17 24.58
C VAL A 444 -11.90 -20.34 25.51
N VAL A 445 -12.79 -20.67 26.46
CA VAL A 445 -12.62 -21.83 27.37
C VAL A 445 -12.70 -23.16 26.61
N ALA A 446 -13.59 -23.30 25.63
CA ALA A 446 -13.69 -24.50 24.80
C ALA A 446 -12.43 -24.72 23.94
N VAL A 447 -11.82 -23.66 23.42
CA VAL A 447 -10.54 -23.70 22.69
C VAL A 447 -9.37 -24.02 23.62
N VAL A 448 -9.37 -23.53 24.87
CA VAL A 448 -8.33 -23.85 25.86
C VAL A 448 -8.41 -25.30 26.32
N VAL A 449 -9.61 -25.81 26.58
CA VAL A 449 -9.81 -27.19 27.08
C VAL A 449 -9.55 -28.22 25.97
N SER A 450 -9.83 -27.91 24.71
CA SER A 450 -9.55 -28.80 23.57
C SER A 450 -8.07 -28.84 23.14
N ARG A 451 -7.23 -27.91 23.62
CA ARG A 451 -5.79 -27.82 23.31
C ARG A 451 -4.88 -28.52 24.34
N LYS A 452 -5.41 -29.29 25.29
CA LYS A 452 -4.56 -30.12 26.18
C LYS A 452 -3.82 -31.18 25.35
N SER A 453 -2.48 -31.20 25.47
CA SER A 453 -1.62 -32.19 24.82
C SER A 453 -2.11 -33.60 25.15
N LYS A 454 -2.26 -34.45 24.12
CA LYS A 454 -2.56 -35.88 24.29
C LYS A 454 -1.32 -36.69 24.70
N SER A 455 -0.13 -36.08 24.67
CA SER A 455 1.14 -36.72 25.04
C SER A 455 1.39 -36.59 26.54
N LEU A 456 1.90 -37.68 27.14
CA LEU A 456 2.39 -37.71 28.53
C LEU A 456 3.78 -37.05 28.68
N LEU A 457 4.49 -36.82 27.57
CA LEU A 457 5.78 -36.16 27.56
C LEU A 457 5.63 -34.63 27.58
N PRO A 458 6.53 -33.92 28.29
CA PRO A 458 6.53 -32.46 28.28
C PRO A 458 6.93 -31.91 26.90
N TYR A 459 6.51 -30.68 26.62
CA TYR A 459 7.09 -29.91 25.52
C TYR A 459 8.55 -29.57 25.85
N PRO A 460 9.39 -29.27 24.84
CA PRO A 460 10.72 -28.72 25.09
C PRO A 460 10.65 -27.45 25.95
N PRO A 461 11.73 -27.12 26.66
CA PRO A 461 11.76 -25.97 27.55
C PRO A 461 11.64 -24.66 26.75
N GLY A 462 11.10 -23.61 27.39
CA GLY A 462 11.00 -22.28 26.81
C GLY A 462 10.36 -21.27 27.76
N PRO A 463 10.27 -19.99 27.36
CA PRO A 463 9.67 -18.93 28.16
C PRO A 463 8.25 -19.28 28.66
N GLN A 464 7.92 -18.80 29.86
CA GLN A 464 6.64 -19.10 30.48
C GLN A 464 5.47 -18.61 29.62
N ARG A 465 4.57 -19.53 29.27
CA ARG A 465 3.44 -19.25 28.38
C ARG A 465 2.32 -18.54 29.12
N LEU A 466 1.83 -17.43 28.57
CA LEU A 466 0.58 -16.82 29.02
C LEU A 466 -0.62 -17.63 28.51
N PRO A 467 -1.75 -17.65 29.25
CA PRO A 467 -2.99 -18.24 28.77
C PRO A 467 -3.41 -17.61 27.43
N LEU A 468 -3.92 -18.43 26.50
CA LEU A 468 -4.47 -18.04 25.18
C LEU A 468 -3.47 -17.56 24.13
N ILE A 469 -2.65 -16.56 24.45
CA ILE A 469 -1.72 -15.94 23.50
C ILE A 469 -0.35 -16.64 23.47
N GLY A 470 -0.05 -17.47 24.48
CA GLY A 470 1.23 -18.16 24.61
C GLY A 470 2.36 -17.16 24.87
N ASN A 471 3.39 -17.23 24.03
CA ASN A 471 4.60 -16.41 24.03
C ASN A 471 4.54 -15.27 23.00
N LEU A 472 3.36 -14.91 22.49
CA LEU A 472 3.22 -13.84 21.48
C LEU A 472 3.89 -12.52 21.92
N LEU A 473 3.80 -12.17 23.21
CA LEU A 473 4.42 -10.97 23.77
C LEU A 473 5.93 -11.11 24.03
N ASP A 474 6.43 -12.34 24.08
CA ASP A 474 7.86 -12.63 24.25
C ASP A 474 8.63 -12.52 22.92
N MET A 475 7.91 -12.51 21.78
CA MET A 475 8.54 -12.52 20.46
C MET A 475 9.33 -11.23 20.18
N PRO A 476 10.59 -11.33 19.73
CA PRO A 476 11.42 -10.17 19.42
C PRO A 476 10.87 -9.36 18.24
N LYS A 477 11.03 -8.03 18.31
CA LYS A 477 10.69 -7.10 17.21
C LYS A 477 11.84 -6.89 16.21
N GLY A 478 13.01 -7.46 16.48
CA GLY A 478 14.21 -7.44 15.64
C GLY A 478 15.37 -8.15 16.33
N LYS A 479 16.42 -8.50 15.57
CA LYS A 479 17.57 -9.30 16.05
C LYS A 479 17.12 -10.58 16.76
N GLU A 480 16.19 -11.27 16.13
CA GLU A 480 15.55 -12.45 16.70
C GLU A 480 16.56 -13.56 17.03
N TRP A 481 17.59 -13.73 16.20
CA TRP A 481 18.68 -14.70 16.42
C TRP A 481 19.43 -14.47 17.73
N GLU A 482 19.71 -13.22 18.09
CA GLU A 482 20.36 -12.89 19.37
C GLU A 482 19.40 -13.15 20.54
N THR A 483 18.11 -12.85 20.38
CA THR A 483 17.11 -13.09 21.42
C THR A 483 16.95 -14.59 21.68
N TYR A 484 16.87 -15.37 20.61
CA TYR A 484 16.83 -16.82 20.65
C TYR A 484 18.08 -17.42 21.30
N ALA A 485 19.25 -16.86 21.01
CA ALA A 485 20.50 -17.25 21.68
C ALA A 485 20.48 -16.86 23.17
N ARG A 486 20.06 -15.63 23.51
CA ARG A 486 19.98 -15.14 24.90
C ARG A 486 19.01 -15.93 25.77
N TRP A 487 17.93 -16.44 25.21
CA TRP A 487 17.03 -17.31 25.96
C TRP A 487 17.74 -18.57 26.48
N ASN A 488 18.78 -19.05 25.80
CA ASN A 488 19.66 -20.11 26.30
C ASN A 488 20.65 -19.63 27.39
N TRP A 489 20.95 -18.33 27.47
CA TRP A 489 22.01 -17.80 28.34
C TRP A 489 21.53 -17.15 29.64
N ASN A 490 20.33 -16.53 29.65
CA ASN A 490 19.94 -15.60 30.72
C ASN A 490 18.70 -16.01 31.55
N SER A 491 18.01 -17.09 31.20
CA SER A 491 16.84 -17.55 31.97
C SER A 491 17.24 -18.71 32.86
N ALA A 492 17.05 -18.59 34.18
CA ALA A 492 17.45 -19.61 35.17
C ALA A 492 16.96 -21.04 34.83
N ASP A 493 15.82 -21.16 34.13
CA ASP A 493 15.21 -22.43 33.71
C ASP A 493 15.63 -22.91 32.30
N LEU A 494 16.35 -22.09 31.54
CA LEU A 494 16.76 -22.38 30.14
C LEU A 494 18.28 -22.38 29.94
N ILE A 495 19.06 -22.08 30.98
CA ILE A 495 20.52 -22.12 30.94
C ILE A 495 20.98 -23.52 30.49
N GLY A 496 21.62 -23.57 29.32
CA GLY A 496 22.16 -24.81 28.76
C GLY A 496 21.16 -25.64 27.96
N SER A 497 20.00 -25.09 27.57
CA SER A 497 19.07 -25.77 26.67
C SER A 497 19.43 -25.56 25.20
N ASP A 498 19.74 -26.65 24.51
CA ASP A 498 20.07 -26.64 23.08
C ASP A 498 18.86 -26.36 22.17
N ILE A 499 17.65 -26.64 22.66
CA ILE A 499 16.37 -26.39 21.97
C ILE A 499 15.46 -25.50 22.81
N ILE A 500 14.70 -24.62 22.15
CA ILE A 500 13.75 -23.71 22.80
C ILE A 500 12.41 -23.81 22.12
N TYR A 501 11.34 -24.00 22.89
CA TYR A 501 9.99 -24.09 22.38
C TYR A 501 9.15 -22.89 22.82
N VAL A 502 8.45 -22.28 21.86
CA VAL A 502 7.49 -21.20 22.11
C VAL A 502 6.17 -21.49 21.40
N ASN A 503 5.07 -21.03 22.00
CA ASN A 503 3.74 -21.10 21.40
C ASN A 503 3.25 -19.71 21.05
N ILE A 504 2.95 -19.44 19.78
CA ILE A 504 2.50 -18.12 19.32
C ILE A 504 1.05 -18.24 18.91
N ALA A 505 0.12 -17.82 19.78
CA ALA A 505 -1.33 -17.87 19.53
C ALA A 505 -1.86 -19.28 19.09
N GLY A 506 -1.21 -20.35 19.52
CA GLY A 506 -1.54 -21.73 19.12
C GLY A 506 -0.58 -22.37 18.12
N SER A 507 0.25 -21.59 17.43
CA SER A 507 1.30 -22.12 16.54
C SER A 507 2.52 -22.56 17.34
N HIS A 508 3.09 -23.72 16.99
CA HIS A 508 4.27 -24.28 17.63
C HIS A 508 5.54 -23.82 16.92
N LEU A 509 6.49 -23.27 17.66
CA LEU A 509 7.80 -22.87 17.16
C LEU A 509 8.89 -23.50 18.02
N LEU A 510 9.85 -24.16 17.37
CA LEU A 510 11.01 -24.79 17.98
C LEU A 510 12.28 -24.17 17.40
N ILE A 511 13.14 -23.63 18.26
CA ILE A 511 14.43 -23.06 17.89
C ILE A 511 15.53 -24.05 18.29
N CYS A 512 16.46 -24.31 17.37
CA CYS A 512 17.66 -25.12 17.58
C CYS A 512 18.88 -24.20 17.62
N ASN A 513 19.49 -24.03 18.80
CA ASN A 513 20.61 -23.11 19.00
C ASN A 513 21.99 -23.77 18.82
N THR A 514 22.06 -25.11 18.75
CA THR A 514 23.31 -25.84 18.58
C THR A 514 23.38 -26.55 17.23
N LEU A 515 24.60 -26.80 16.76
CA LEU A 515 24.83 -27.54 15.53
C LEU A 515 24.28 -28.96 15.65
N GLU A 516 24.51 -29.61 16.80
CA GLU A 516 24.07 -30.97 17.05
C GLU A 516 22.55 -31.12 16.93
N THR A 517 21.78 -30.25 17.59
CA THR A 517 20.31 -30.31 17.53
C THR A 517 19.77 -29.98 16.15
N SER A 518 20.39 -29.01 15.47
CA SER A 518 20.04 -28.66 14.09
C SER A 518 20.29 -29.83 13.13
N LEU A 519 21.42 -30.53 13.25
CA LEU A 519 21.71 -31.72 12.44
C LEU A 519 20.81 -32.90 12.81
N ASP A 520 20.55 -33.14 14.09
CA ASP A 520 19.66 -34.21 14.53
C ASP A 520 18.25 -34.08 13.94
N LEU A 521 17.65 -32.88 14.04
CA LEU A 521 16.28 -32.65 13.60
C LEU A 521 16.19 -32.38 12.09
N LEU A 522 17.02 -31.48 11.57
CA LEU A 522 16.86 -30.97 10.20
C LEU A 522 17.58 -31.82 9.14
N ASP A 523 18.60 -32.59 9.54
CA ASP A 523 19.34 -33.49 8.64
C ASP A 523 19.02 -34.97 8.88
N LYS A 524 19.39 -35.53 10.03
CA LYS A 524 19.20 -36.96 10.35
C LYS A 524 17.71 -37.34 10.33
N ARG A 525 16.83 -36.45 10.81
CA ARG A 525 15.36 -36.60 10.77
C ARG A 525 14.70 -35.80 9.64
N SER A 526 15.45 -35.47 8.58
CA SER A 526 14.98 -34.65 7.45
C SER A 526 13.67 -35.14 6.81
N ALA A 527 13.35 -36.43 6.84
CA ALA A 527 12.07 -36.93 6.36
C ALA A 527 10.86 -36.28 7.06
N LYS A 528 10.98 -35.93 8.35
CA LYS A 528 9.92 -35.30 9.15
C LYS A 528 9.93 -33.78 9.05
N TYR A 529 11.12 -33.19 8.96
CA TYR A 529 11.34 -31.75 9.14
C TYR A 529 11.67 -30.98 7.85
N SER A 530 11.72 -31.61 6.68
CA SER A 530 12.09 -30.90 5.44
C SER A 530 10.95 -30.09 4.80
N SER A 531 9.75 -30.08 5.37
CA SER A 531 8.63 -29.32 4.78
C SER A 531 8.71 -27.82 5.11
N ARG A 532 7.77 -27.05 4.57
CA ARG A 532 7.63 -25.60 4.80
C ARG A 532 6.23 -25.28 5.30
N ALA A 533 6.13 -24.27 6.16
CA ALA A 533 4.85 -23.81 6.66
C ALA A 533 4.03 -23.21 5.51
N PRO A 534 2.72 -23.49 5.42
CA PRO A 534 1.89 -22.91 4.38
C PRO A 534 1.63 -21.43 4.68
N PHE A 535 2.09 -20.53 3.80
CA PHE A 535 1.70 -19.12 3.80
C PHE A 535 0.69 -18.92 2.68
N VAL A 536 -0.60 -18.94 3.03
CA VAL A 536 -1.70 -18.88 2.05
C VAL A 536 -1.63 -17.59 1.24
N MET A 537 -1.30 -16.47 1.88
CA MET A 537 -1.16 -15.19 1.19
C MET A 537 -0.04 -15.23 0.14
N ALA A 538 1.17 -15.65 0.52
CA ALA A 538 2.31 -15.69 -0.37
C ALA A 538 2.18 -16.79 -1.45
N ASN A 539 1.93 -18.04 -1.03
CA ASN A 539 1.99 -19.19 -1.92
C ASN A 539 0.75 -19.31 -2.81
N GLU A 540 -0.46 -19.21 -2.24
CA GLU A 540 -1.69 -19.50 -2.98
C GLU A 540 -2.29 -18.26 -3.64
N LEU A 541 -2.23 -17.08 -3.00
CA LEU A 541 -2.90 -15.87 -3.50
C LEU A 541 -1.96 -14.96 -4.32
N ALA A 542 -0.72 -14.76 -3.87
CA ALA A 542 0.26 -13.91 -4.53
C ALA A 542 1.14 -14.63 -5.57
N GLY A 543 0.93 -15.94 -5.78
CA GLY A 543 1.55 -16.70 -6.86
C GLY A 543 2.95 -17.28 -6.57
N TRP A 544 3.45 -17.20 -5.35
CA TRP A 544 4.81 -17.69 -4.99
C TRP A 544 4.90 -19.20 -4.74
N GLU A 545 3.93 -20.00 -5.22
CA GLU A 545 3.94 -21.46 -5.02
C GLU A 545 5.10 -22.19 -5.71
N TRP A 546 5.68 -21.61 -6.76
CA TRP A 546 6.82 -22.16 -7.50
C TRP A 546 8.17 -21.92 -6.78
N LEU A 547 8.20 -21.04 -5.78
CA LEU A 547 9.41 -20.73 -5.01
C LEU A 547 9.85 -21.94 -4.18
N THR A 548 10.97 -22.55 -4.54
CA THR A 548 11.44 -23.79 -3.91
C THR A 548 11.81 -23.60 -2.44
N GLY A 549 12.18 -22.38 -2.04
CA GLY A 549 12.44 -22.01 -0.65
C GLY A 549 11.20 -22.16 0.25
N GLY A 550 10.01 -21.84 -0.26
CA GLY A 550 8.72 -21.94 0.43
C GLY A 550 7.90 -23.19 0.09
N MET A 551 8.28 -23.93 -0.96
CA MET A 551 7.55 -25.12 -1.43
C MET A 551 7.58 -26.26 -0.38
N PRO A 552 6.46 -26.93 -0.10
CA PRO A 552 6.43 -28.13 0.74
C PRO A 552 7.32 -29.26 0.21
N TYR A 553 7.80 -30.13 1.11
CA TYR A 553 8.64 -31.25 0.69
C TYR A 553 7.80 -32.28 -0.09
N GLY A 554 8.25 -32.65 -1.29
CA GLY A 554 7.49 -33.58 -2.14
C GLY A 554 8.17 -33.89 -3.47
N LYS A 555 7.44 -34.54 -4.38
CA LYS A 555 7.93 -34.85 -5.74
C LYS A 555 8.31 -33.58 -6.52
N ARG A 556 7.45 -32.55 -6.50
CA ARG A 556 7.66 -31.24 -7.18
C ARG A 556 8.97 -30.57 -6.74
N TRP A 557 9.22 -30.52 -5.43
CA TRP A 557 10.46 -29.96 -4.86
C TRP A 557 11.70 -30.80 -5.23
N ARG A 558 11.62 -32.14 -5.11
CA ARG A 558 12.76 -33.03 -5.43
C ARG A 558 13.19 -32.93 -6.89
N GLN A 559 12.24 -32.78 -7.81
CA GLN A 559 12.50 -32.60 -9.25
C GLN A 559 13.31 -31.32 -9.49
N ARG A 560 12.82 -30.19 -8.98
CA ARG A 560 13.47 -28.87 -9.06
C ARG A 560 14.87 -28.88 -8.44
N ARG A 561 15.01 -29.49 -7.25
CA ARG A 561 16.31 -29.63 -6.59
C ARG A 561 17.30 -30.45 -7.42
N ARG A 562 16.86 -31.57 -8.02
CA ARG A 562 17.70 -32.39 -8.89
C ARG A 562 18.12 -31.63 -10.15
N LEU A 563 17.18 -30.88 -10.75
CA LEU A 563 17.45 -30.07 -11.93
C LEU A 563 18.53 -29.02 -11.66
N PHE A 564 18.47 -28.31 -10.54
CA PHE A 564 19.51 -27.37 -10.14
C PHE A 564 20.87 -28.07 -9.99
N LEU A 565 20.93 -29.14 -9.19
CA LEU A 565 22.19 -29.83 -8.90
C LEU A 565 22.86 -30.42 -10.15
N ARG A 566 22.07 -30.78 -11.18
CA ARG A 566 22.59 -31.25 -12.47
C ARG A 566 23.36 -30.16 -13.23
N HIS A 567 22.93 -28.90 -13.14
CA HIS A 567 23.53 -27.79 -13.88
C HIS A 567 24.60 -27.04 -13.09
N PHE A 568 24.50 -27.02 -11.75
CA PHE A 568 25.44 -26.34 -10.87
C PHE A 568 26.34 -27.32 -10.12
N ASP A 569 26.82 -28.35 -10.82
CA ASP A 569 27.78 -29.29 -10.26
C ASP A 569 29.09 -28.56 -9.94
N PRO A 570 29.58 -28.60 -8.69
CA PRO A 570 30.87 -28.02 -8.33
C PRO A 570 32.05 -28.56 -9.14
N ALA A 571 31.93 -29.77 -9.71
CA ALA A 571 32.92 -30.36 -10.60
C ALA A 571 32.96 -29.70 -12.00
N ASN A 572 31.90 -28.97 -12.39
CA ASN A 572 31.84 -28.24 -13.65
C ASN A 572 31.40 -26.78 -13.43
N PRO A 573 32.31 -25.91 -12.95
CA PRO A 573 31.96 -24.57 -12.53
C PRO A 573 31.84 -23.56 -13.68
N SER A 574 32.10 -24.00 -14.92
CA SER A 574 32.08 -23.16 -16.13
C SER A 574 30.76 -22.41 -16.32
N MET A 575 29.65 -23.00 -15.86
CA MET A 575 28.30 -22.44 -15.92
C MET A 575 28.15 -21.09 -15.23
N PHE A 576 28.89 -20.85 -14.15
CA PHE A 576 28.76 -19.61 -13.37
C PHE A 576 30.05 -18.81 -13.30
N GLN A 577 31.22 -19.44 -13.35
CA GLN A 577 32.48 -18.74 -13.24
C GLN A 577 32.75 -17.79 -14.40
N HIS A 578 32.34 -18.14 -15.63
CA HIS A 578 32.49 -17.26 -16.78
C HIS A 578 31.80 -15.90 -16.56
N TRP A 579 30.53 -15.93 -16.17
CA TRP A 579 29.75 -14.73 -15.90
C TRP A 579 30.27 -13.96 -14.68
N GLN A 580 30.68 -14.67 -13.61
CA GLN A 580 31.30 -14.04 -12.45
C GLN A 580 32.58 -13.28 -12.84
N LEU A 581 33.44 -13.86 -13.68
CA LEU A 581 34.67 -13.19 -14.18
C LEU A 581 34.34 -11.95 -15.01
N LEU A 582 33.36 -12.03 -15.91
CA LEU A 582 32.94 -10.91 -16.76
C LEU A 582 32.47 -9.72 -15.90
N TYR A 583 31.48 -9.96 -15.04
CA TYR A 583 30.92 -8.92 -14.18
C TYR A 583 31.89 -8.48 -13.09
N GLY A 584 32.77 -9.36 -12.61
CA GLY A 584 33.87 -9.01 -11.72
C GLY A 584 34.85 -8.03 -12.37
N ARG A 585 35.23 -8.22 -13.64
CA ARG A 585 36.09 -7.27 -14.37
C ARG A 585 35.38 -5.93 -14.57
N ARG A 586 34.09 -5.95 -14.86
CA ARG A 586 33.28 -4.74 -15.01
C ARG A 586 33.21 -3.92 -13.71
N LEU A 587 32.99 -4.59 -12.57
CA LEU A 587 33.07 -3.97 -11.25
C LEU A 587 34.40 -3.23 -11.02
N MET A 588 35.51 -3.80 -11.48
CA MET A 588 36.83 -3.17 -11.33
C MET A 588 36.95 -1.88 -12.14
N LEU A 589 36.41 -1.85 -13.37
CA LEU A 589 36.36 -0.66 -14.20
C LEU A 589 35.44 0.41 -13.58
N ASP A 590 34.26 0.00 -13.12
CA ASP A 590 33.26 0.89 -12.53
C ASP A 590 33.77 1.53 -11.21
N LEU A 591 34.48 0.76 -10.37
CA LEU A 591 35.13 1.25 -9.16
C LEU A 591 36.26 2.25 -9.44
N LEU A 592 36.95 2.12 -10.58
CA LEU A 592 38.00 3.04 -10.97
C LEU A 592 37.43 4.37 -11.50
N ASP A 593 36.31 4.31 -12.22
CA ASP A 593 35.65 5.49 -12.80
C ASP A 593 34.84 6.27 -11.76
N SER A 594 34.08 5.58 -10.91
CA SER A 594 33.23 6.20 -9.89
C SER A 594 33.32 5.49 -8.54
N PRO A 595 34.43 5.67 -7.80
CA PRO A 595 34.70 5.02 -6.52
C PRO A 595 33.72 5.37 -5.39
N ASP A 596 32.92 6.42 -5.54
CA ASP A 596 31.91 6.82 -4.55
C ASP A 596 30.59 6.02 -4.66
N LYS A 597 30.43 5.20 -5.70
CA LYS A 597 29.19 4.44 -6.01
C LYS A 597 29.33 2.94 -5.81
N VAL A 598 30.15 2.51 -4.85
CA VAL A 598 30.50 1.09 -4.64
C VAL A 598 29.26 0.19 -4.49
N TRP A 599 28.24 0.64 -3.75
CA TRP A 599 27.02 -0.13 -3.53
C TRP A 599 26.23 -0.36 -4.82
N ASP A 600 26.10 0.66 -5.66
CA ASP A 600 25.40 0.54 -6.95
C ASP A 600 26.16 -0.43 -7.86
N HIS A 601 27.49 -0.28 -7.95
CA HIS A 601 28.35 -1.13 -8.77
C HIS A 601 28.35 -2.59 -8.31
N MET A 602 28.37 -2.81 -6.99
CA MET A 602 28.29 -4.15 -6.39
C MET A 602 26.95 -4.80 -6.71
N ASN A 603 25.83 -4.10 -6.47
CA ASN A 603 24.50 -4.63 -6.77
C ASN A 603 24.33 -4.92 -8.26
N GLN A 604 24.85 -4.05 -9.13
CA GLN A 604 24.85 -4.25 -10.57
C GLN A 604 25.69 -5.45 -11.02
N MET A 605 26.88 -5.64 -10.43
CA MET A 605 27.75 -6.79 -10.67
C MET A 605 27.03 -8.10 -10.32
N VAL A 606 26.43 -8.15 -9.14
CA VAL A 606 25.75 -9.36 -8.65
C VAL A 606 24.49 -9.66 -9.45
N ALA A 607 23.62 -8.66 -9.65
CA ALA A 607 22.39 -8.81 -10.43
C ALA A 607 22.69 -9.20 -11.89
N GLY A 608 23.67 -8.54 -12.50
CA GLY A 608 24.16 -8.83 -13.83
C GLY A 608 24.67 -10.27 -13.99
N ALA A 609 25.53 -10.70 -13.06
CA ALA A 609 26.07 -12.06 -13.08
C ALA A 609 24.96 -13.10 -12.94
N ILE A 610 24.05 -12.96 -11.96
CA ILE A 610 23.06 -13.99 -11.69
C ILE A 610 21.96 -14.06 -12.78
N ILE A 611 21.54 -12.92 -13.34
CA ILE A 611 20.61 -12.90 -14.49
C ILE A 611 21.26 -13.58 -15.69
N SER A 612 22.53 -13.31 -15.96
CA SER A 612 23.25 -13.93 -17.07
C SER A 612 23.44 -15.43 -16.87
N ILE A 613 23.71 -15.87 -15.64
CA ILE A 613 23.80 -17.29 -15.28
C ILE A 613 22.46 -17.99 -15.51
N ALA A 614 21.35 -17.39 -15.08
CA ALA A 614 20.03 -17.97 -15.21
C ALA A 614 19.51 -17.96 -16.66
N TYR A 615 19.62 -16.82 -17.34
CA TYR A 615 18.88 -16.51 -18.57
C TYR A 615 19.78 -16.18 -19.78
N GLY A 616 21.08 -15.93 -19.58
CA GLY A 616 21.99 -15.55 -20.66
C GLY A 616 21.75 -14.13 -21.15
N ILE A 617 21.15 -13.28 -20.31
CA ILE A 617 20.80 -11.90 -20.61
C ILE A 617 21.84 -10.98 -19.99
N GLU A 618 22.52 -10.19 -20.82
CA GLU A 618 23.42 -9.15 -20.34
C GLU A 618 22.63 -7.93 -19.86
N VAL A 619 22.74 -7.63 -18.58
CA VAL A 619 22.01 -6.55 -17.91
C VAL A 619 22.55 -5.16 -18.31
N LYS A 620 21.63 -4.22 -18.57
CA LYS A 620 21.98 -2.82 -18.85
C LYS A 620 22.69 -2.17 -17.66
N PRO A 621 23.71 -1.32 -17.89
CA PRO A 621 24.45 -0.64 -16.82
C PRO A 621 23.58 0.13 -15.82
N LYS A 622 22.41 0.62 -16.27
CA LYS A 622 21.49 1.42 -15.47
C LYS A 622 20.05 1.15 -15.90
N ASP A 623 19.13 1.21 -14.94
CA ASP A 623 17.68 1.14 -15.14
C ASP A 623 17.26 -0.10 -15.96
N ASP A 624 17.88 -1.25 -15.67
CA ASP A 624 17.54 -2.49 -16.33
C ASP A 624 16.14 -2.96 -15.92
N PRO A 625 15.25 -3.30 -16.89
CA PRO A 625 13.88 -3.68 -16.59
C PRO A 625 13.77 -4.97 -15.76
N PHE A 626 14.67 -5.93 -15.94
CA PHE A 626 14.63 -7.19 -15.20
C PHE A 626 15.17 -7.03 -13.78
N VAL A 627 16.12 -6.12 -13.57
CA VAL A 627 16.57 -5.73 -12.22
C VAL A 627 15.45 -5.03 -11.46
N LYS A 628 14.80 -4.05 -12.09
CA LYS A 628 13.67 -3.34 -11.48
C LYS A 628 12.52 -4.28 -11.12
N LEU A 629 12.12 -5.14 -12.05
CA LEU A 629 11.05 -6.13 -11.85
C LEU A 629 11.36 -7.07 -10.70
N ALA A 630 12.62 -7.53 -10.58
CA ALA A 630 13.04 -8.38 -9.48
C ALA A 630 12.97 -7.69 -8.12
N THR A 631 13.39 -6.43 -8.02
CA THR A 631 13.28 -5.66 -6.79
C THR A 631 11.82 -5.51 -6.36
N GLU A 632 10.93 -5.16 -7.29
CA GLU A 632 9.50 -5.01 -7.02
C GLU A 632 8.83 -6.35 -6.62
N ALA A 633 9.15 -7.44 -7.32
CA ALA A 633 8.66 -8.78 -7.00
C ALA A 633 9.19 -9.26 -5.64
N SER A 634 10.48 -9.10 -5.36
CA SER A 634 11.09 -9.49 -4.08
C SER A 634 10.47 -8.74 -2.90
N GLN A 635 10.17 -7.45 -3.07
CA GLN A 635 9.47 -6.67 -2.05
C GLN A 635 8.06 -7.24 -1.78
N SER A 636 7.33 -7.67 -2.81
CA SER A 636 6.02 -8.32 -2.64
C SER A 636 6.11 -9.63 -1.83
N LEU A 637 7.19 -10.41 -2.03
CA LEU A 637 7.42 -11.63 -1.25
C LEU A 637 7.69 -11.29 0.23
N ILE A 638 8.58 -10.31 0.49
CA ILE A 638 8.88 -9.86 1.85
C ILE A 638 7.61 -9.38 2.55
N ASP A 639 6.80 -8.58 1.86
CA ASP A 639 5.56 -8.02 2.37
C ASP A 639 4.50 -9.07 2.68
N THR A 640 4.48 -10.20 1.97
CA THR A 640 3.53 -11.31 2.19
C THR A 640 3.98 -12.29 3.27
N MET A 641 5.27 -12.29 3.65
CA MET A 641 5.82 -13.18 4.67
C MET A 641 5.89 -12.57 6.07
N VAL A 642 5.42 -11.32 6.26
CA VAL A 642 5.39 -10.67 7.58
C VAL A 642 4.43 -11.39 8.52
N PRO A 643 4.91 -11.99 9.64
CA PRO A 643 4.06 -12.73 10.56
C PRO A 643 2.91 -11.88 11.10
N GLY A 644 1.68 -12.39 10.99
CA GLY A 644 0.48 -11.74 11.53
C GLY A 644 -0.07 -10.58 10.70
N LYS A 645 0.57 -10.17 9.59
CA LYS A 645 0.05 -9.12 8.70
C LYS A 645 -1.27 -9.51 8.03
N TYR A 646 -1.40 -10.77 7.60
CA TYR A 646 -2.61 -11.27 6.96
C TYR A 646 -3.28 -12.39 7.76
N LEU A 647 -4.54 -12.17 8.14
CA LEU A 647 -5.33 -13.16 8.87
C LEU A 647 -5.54 -14.46 8.08
N VAL A 648 -5.48 -14.41 6.75
CA VAL A 648 -5.65 -15.59 5.88
C VAL A 648 -4.58 -16.65 6.12
N ASP A 649 -3.38 -16.29 6.61
CA ASP A 649 -2.33 -17.25 6.96
C ASP A 649 -2.64 -18.01 8.25
N SER A 650 -3.39 -17.39 9.16
CA SER A 650 -3.86 -18.04 10.40
C SER A 650 -5.20 -18.74 10.22
N LEU A 651 -6.04 -18.24 9.31
CA LEU A 651 -7.39 -18.72 9.02
C LEU A 651 -7.52 -18.97 7.50
N PRO A 652 -6.99 -20.09 6.98
CA PRO A 652 -6.94 -20.36 5.54
C PRO A 652 -8.29 -20.32 4.82
N PHE A 653 -9.40 -20.60 5.52
CA PHE A 653 -10.74 -20.55 4.93
C PHE A 653 -11.13 -19.14 4.46
N LEU A 654 -10.48 -18.08 4.97
CA LEU A 654 -10.71 -16.69 4.52
C LEU A 654 -10.35 -16.50 3.03
N LYS A 655 -9.51 -17.35 2.44
CA LYS A 655 -9.19 -17.30 1.00
C LYS A 655 -10.40 -17.57 0.12
N HIS A 656 -11.48 -18.16 0.66
CA HIS A 656 -12.72 -18.43 -0.05
C HIS A 656 -13.75 -17.30 0.06
N LEU A 657 -13.49 -16.27 0.88
CA LEU A 657 -14.39 -15.12 0.99
C LEU A 657 -14.50 -14.37 -0.34
N PRO A 658 -15.70 -13.95 -0.79
CA PRO A 658 -15.82 -13.11 -1.98
C PRO A 658 -15.01 -11.81 -1.84
N GLU A 659 -14.45 -11.29 -2.93
CA GLU A 659 -13.61 -10.07 -2.90
C GLU A 659 -14.34 -8.82 -2.39
N TRP A 660 -15.67 -8.80 -2.52
CA TRP A 660 -16.51 -7.72 -2.01
C TRP A 660 -16.72 -7.77 -0.48
N PHE A 661 -16.39 -8.89 0.18
CA PHE A 661 -16.65 -9.08 1.61
C PHE A 661 -15.79 -8.13 2.47
N PRO A 662 -16.35 -7.43 3.48
CA PRO A 662 -15.58 -6.55 4.36
C PRO A 662 -14.41 -7.28 5.02
N GLY A 663 -13.20 -6.73 4.90
CA GLY A 663 -11.96 -7.37 5.37
C GLY A 663 -11.27 -8.28 4.33
N ALA A 664 -11.84 -8.48 3.14
CA ALA A 664 -11.22 -9.22 2.04
C ALA A 664 -10.28 -8.36 1.14
N ALA A 665 -9.92 -7.15 1.58
CA ALA A 665 -9.05 -6.24 0.81
C ALA A 665 -7.69 -6.85 0.45
N PHE A 666 -7.18 -7.78 1.27
CA PHE A 666 -5.94 -8.53 1.01
C PHE A 666 -5.97 -9.28 -0.32
N LYS A 667 -7.15 -9.65 -0.85
CA LYS A 667 -7.26 -10.30 -2.16
C LYS A 667 -6.90 -9.37 -3.32
N ARG A 668 -7.18 -8.07 -3.21
CA ARG A 668 -6.80 -7.08 -4.25
C ARG A 668 -5.29 -6.86 -4.27
N GLU A 669 -4.68 -6.78 -3.09
CA GLU A 669 -3.24 -6.71 -2.94
C GLU A 669 -2.56 -7.97 -3.49
N ALA A 670 -3.09 -9.16 -3.16
CA ALA A 670 -2.60 -10.43 -3.69
C ALA A 670 -2.66 -10.50 -5.22
N LYS A 671 -3.70 -9.97 -5.86
CA LYS A 671 -3.78 -9.88 -7.33
C LYS A 671 -2.68 -9.02 -7.93
N GLY A 672 -2.40 -7.86 -7.33
CA GLY A 672 -1.31 -6.99 -7.75
C GLY A 672 0.05 -7.70 -7.64
N PHE A 673 0.28 -8.38 -6.51
CA PHE A 673 1.49 -9.18 -6.32
C PHE A 673 1.59 -10.34 -7.30
N LYS A 674 0.49 -11.04 -7.58
CA LYS A 674 0.49 -12.15 -8.54
C LYS A 674 0.94 -11.72 -9.93
N ILE A 675 0.53 -10.54 -10.41
CA ILE A 675 0.98 -10.00 -11.70
C ILE A 675 2.50 -9.82 -11.70
N LEU A 676 3.06 -9.21 -10.65
CA LEU A 676 4.50 -9.02 -10.51
C LEU A 676 5.25 -10.37 -10.44
N THR A 677 4.72 -11.33 -9.69
CA THR A 677 5.29 -12.68 -9.55
C THR A 677 5.30 -13.43 -10.88
N ASP A 678 4.21 -13.37 -11.64
CA ASP A 678 4.09 -14.04 -12.94
C ASP A 678 5.05 -13.40 -13.97
N GLN A 679 5.11 -12.06 -14.02
CA GLN A 679 6.06 -11.33 -14.87
C GLN A 679 7.52 -11.65 -14.52
N PHE A 680 7.86 -11.63 -13.22
CA PHE A 680 9.20 -11.97 -12.74
C PHE A 680 9.62 -13.39 -13.15
N ARG A 681 8.67 -14.33 -13.08
CA ARG A 681 8.89 -15.72 -13.45
C ARG A 681 9.06 -15.91 -14.96
N GLU A 682 8.25 -15.25 -15.77
CA GLU A 682 8.08 -15.57 -17.20
C GLU A 682 8.84 -14.64 -18.15
N ASP A 683 8.90 -13.34 -17.89
CA ASP A 683 9.44 -12.37 -18.85
C ASP A 683 10.91 -12.61 -19.20
N PRO A 684 11.84 -12.83 -18.23
CA PRO A 684 13.24 -13.11 -18.56
C PRO A 684 13.39 -14.46 -19.27
N PHE A 685 12.57 -15.45 -18.93
CA PHE A 685 12.57 -16.75 -19.60
C PHE A 685 12.16 -16.61 -21.07
N MET A 686 11.09 -15.87 -21.34
CA MET A 686 10.63 -15.61 -22.71
C MET A 686 11.67 -14.84 -23.52
N ALA A 687 12.37 -13.88 -22.91
CA ALA A 687 13.48 -13.18 -23.56
C ALA A 687 14.62 -14.13 -23.96
N THR A 688 14.96 -15.12 -23.13
CA THR A 688 15.93 -16.17 -23.49
C THR A 688 15.42 -17.01 -24.65
N VAL A 689 14.16 -17.46 -24.62
CA VAL A 689 13.55 -18.25 -25.70
C VAL A 689 13.57 -17.49 -27.03
N ASP A 690 13.24 -16.20 -27.00
CA ASP A 690 13.31 -15.33 -28.18
C ASP A 690 14.74 -15.20 -28.73
N ALA A 691 15.74 -15.09 -27.86
CA ALA A 691 17.14 -15.08 -28.26
C ALA A 691 17.58 -16.43 -28.86
N MET A 692 17.06 -17.56 -28.34
CA MET A 692 17.33 -18.89 -28.89
C MET A 692 16.73 -19.04 -30.28
N ASN A 693 15.49 -18.61 -30.47
CA ASN A 693 14.81 -18.63 -31.77
C ASN A 693 15.54 -17.77 -32.83
N LYS A 694 16.19 -16.68 -32.40
CA LYS A 694 17.00 -15.80 -33.26
C LYS A 694 18.43 -16.31 -33.49
N GLY A 695 18.85 -17.37 -32.79
CA GLY A 695 20.23 -17.87 -32.85
C GLY A 695 21.25 -16.95 -32.17
N THR A 696 20.81 -16.05 -31.28
CA THR A 696 21.66 -15.08 -30.56
C THR A 696 21.75 -15.35 -29.06
N ALA A 697 21.17 -16.45 -28.57
CA ALA A 697 21.19 -16.80 -27.16
C ALA A 697 22.61 -17.11 -26.66
N GLN A 698 22.93 -16.59 -25.47
CA GLN A 698 24.15 -16.95 -24.75
C GLN A 698 23.94 -18.23 -23.91
N PRO A 699 25.01 -18.97 -23.59
CA PRO A 699 24.94 -20.11 -22.68
C PRO A 699 24.44 -19.68 -21.29
N SER A 700 23.40 -20.36 -20.81
CA SER A 700 22.77 -20.12 -19.51
C SER A 700 22.06 -21.37 -19.01
N PHE A 701 21.57 -21.33 -17.77
CA PHE A 701 20.74 -22.40 -17.23
C PHE A 701 19.51 -22.68 -18.11
N VAL A 702 18.79 -21.64 -18.54
CA VAL A 702 17.60 -21.80 -19.40
C VAL A 702 17.98 -22.33 -20.78
N SER A 703 18.96 -21.73 -21.45
CA SER A 703 19.28 -22.13 -22.83
C SER A 703 19.80 -23.57 -22.92
N GLN A 704 20.65 -23.99 -21.97
CA GLN A 704 21.13 -25.37 -21.91
C GLN A 704 20.04 -26.34 -21.44
N GLY A 705 19.22 -25.94 -20.45
CA GLY A 705 18.11 -26.76 -19.98
C GLY A 705 17.12 -27.07 -21.10
N LEU A 706 16.77 -26.07 -21.91
CA LEU A 706 15.87 -26.24 -23.06
C LEU A 706 16.52 -27.02 -24.21
N GLN A 707 17.83 -26.90 -24.42
CA GLN A 707 18.54 -27.71 -25.41
C GLN A 707 18.56 -29.20 -25.02
N ILE A 708 18.91 -29.51 -23.77
CA ILE A 708 18.87 -30.90 -23.26
C ILE A 708 17.46 -31.48 -23.37
N LEU A 709 16.44 -30.66 -23.07
CA LEU A 709 15.04 -31.06 -23.17
C LEU A 709 14.63 -31.39 -24.61
N SER A 710 15.09 -30.63 -25.60
CA SER A 710 14.74 -30.86 -27.01
C SER A 710 15.46 -32.08 -27.60
N GLU A 711 16.66 -32.41 -27.10
CA GLU A 711 17.45 -33.58 -27.52
C GLU A 711 16.93 -34.91 -26.94
N ASN A 712 16.17 -34.88 -25.84
CA ASN A 712 15.59 -36.07 -25.21
C ASN A 712 14.33 -36.58 -25.91
N ILE A 713 14.52 -37.30 -27.03
CA ILE A 713 13.44 -37.87 -27.86
C ILE A 713 12.63 -38.97 -27.14
N LYS A 714 13.18 -39.57 -26.07
CA LYS A 714 12.54 -40.69 -25.35
C LYS A 714 11.45 -40.27 -24.37
N ASP A 715 11.38 -38.99 -24.00
CA ASP A 715 10.42 -38.50 -23.03
C ASP A 715 9.06 -38.20 -23.69
N THR A 716 7.97 -38.58 -23.02
CA THR A 716 6.62 -38.20 -23.42
C THR A 716 6.43 -36.68 -23.33
N GLU A 717 5.53 -36.09 -24.13
CA GLU A 717 5.26 -34.65 -24.09
C GLU A 717 4.87 -34.13 -22.69
N GLU A 718 4.14 -34.93 -21.91
CA GLU A 718 3.81 -34.59 -20.51
C GLU A 718 5.05 -34.45 -19.61
N VAL A 719 6.05 -35.30 -19.81
CA VAL A 719 7.33 -35.25 -19.08
C VAL A 719 8.13 -34.03 -19.52
N LYS A 720 8.14 -33.74 -20.82
CA LYS A 720 8.83 -32.56 -21.35
C LYS A 720 8.25 -31.27 -20.80
N GLU A 721 6.92 -31.14 -20.76
CA GLU A 721 6.26 -29.96 -20.22
C GLU A 721 6.53 -29.80 -18.71
N ALA A 722 6.50 -30.89 -17.95
CA ALA A 722 6.83 -30.86 -16.53
C ALA A 722 8.30 -30.47 -16.25
N GLU A 723 9.24 -30.85 -17.11
CA GLU A 723 10.65 -30.43 -17.01
C GLU A 723 10.83 -28.98 -17.49
N ARG A 724 10.12 -28.54 -18.53
CA ARG A 724 10.07 -27.14 -18.99
C ARG A 724 9.60 -26.20 -17.87
N GLU A 725 8.49 -26.53 -17.22
CA GLU A 725 7.97 -25.81 -16.06
C GLU A 725 8.98 -25.77 -14.90
N ALA A 726 9.70 -26.88 -14.66
CA ALA A 726 10.76 -26.91 -13.65
C ALA A 726 11.96 -26.02 -14.03
N ILE A 727 12.29 -25.89 -15.33
CA ILE A 727 13.33 -24.97 -15.82
C ILE A 727 12.91 -23.51 -15.57
N ILE A 728 11.68 -23.14 -15.92
CA ILE A 728 11.15 -21.78 -15.68
C ILE A 728 11.22 -21.44 -14.18
N ASP A 729 10.66 -22.32 -13.34
CA ASP A 729 10.67 -22.15 -11.89
C ASP A 729 12.10 -22.00 -11.36
N MET A 730 13.01 -22.88 -11.79
CA MET A 730 14.38 -22.88 -11.27
C MET A 730 15.20 -21.68 -11.72
N ALA A 731 14.99 -21.18 -12.93
CA ALA A 731 15.63 -19.96 -13.42
C ALA A 731 15.26 -18.76 -12.52
N ALA A 732 13.98 -18.60 -12.21
CA ALA A 732 13.50 -17.55 -11.30
C ALA A 732 14.03 -17.73 -9.87
N ASN A 733 14.15 -18.98 -9.39
CA ASN A 733 14.77 -19.27 -8.09
C ASN A 733 16.27 -18.95 -8.06
N ILE A 734 17.01 -19.21 -9.15
CA ILE A 734 18.44 -18.87 -9.26
C ILE A 734 18.63 -17.36 -9.13
N TYR A 735 17.80 -16.59 -9.83
CA TYR A 735 17.86 -15.13 -9.78
C TYR A 735 17.52 -14.62 -8.37
N LEU A 736 16.34 -14.93 -7.86
CA LEU A 736 15.87 -14.44 -6.55
C LEU A 736 16.83 -14.83 -5.42
N GLY A 737 17.32 -16.07 -5.41
CA GLY A 737 18.21 -16.56 -4.36
C GLY A 737 19.63 -16.04 -4.47
N GLY A 738 20.12 -15.73 -5.68
CA GLY A 738 21.52 -15.39 -5.93
C GLY A 738 21.82 -13.89 -5.90
N ALA A 739 20.82 -13.02 -6.07
CA ALA A 739 21.00 -11.58 -6.06
C ALA A 739 21.29 -11.03 -4.64
N ASP A 740 20.26 -10.92 -3.81
CA ASP A 740 20.35 -10.21 -2.52
C ASP A 740 21.33 -10.85 -1.53
N THR A 741 21.41 -12.19 -1.51
CA THR A 741 22.27 -12.93 -0.57
C THR A 741 23.76 -12.73 -0.89
N THR A 742 24.13 -12.73 -2.17
CA THR A 742 25.52 -12.52 -2.60
C THR A 742 25.92 -11.06 -2.39
N SER A 743 25.02 -10.10 -2.72
CA SER A 743 25.23 -8.69 -2.41
C SER A 743 25.45 -8.45 -0.91
N SER A 744 24.72 -9.15 -0.03
CA SER A 744 24.95 -9.08 1.41
C SER A 744 26.35 -9.57 1.82
N GLY A 745 26.76 -10.71 1.30
CA GLY A 745 28.10 -11.26 1.55
C GLY A 745 29.20 -10.30 1.13
N ILE A 746 29.11 -9.74 -0.08
CA ILE A 746 30.10 -8.78 -0.60
C ILE A 746 30.06 -7.45 0.17
N GLY A 747 28.89 -6.94 0.51
CA GLY A 747 28.75 -5.72 1.32
C GLY A 747 29.39 -5.87 2.69
N THR A 748 29.22 -7.03 3.32
CA THR A 748 29.89 -7.39 4.57
C THR A 748 31.41 -7.48 4.38
N PHE A 749 31.88 -8.00 3.24
CA PHE A 749 33.31 -8.05 2.95
C PHE A 749 33.92 -6.65 2.92
N PHE A 750 33.28 -5.69 2.24
CA PHE A 750 33.75 -4.30 2.26
C PHE A 750 33.76 -3.71 3.66
N LEU A 751 32.73 -3.99 4.47
CA LEU A 751 32.67 -3.53 5.86
C LEU A 751 33.86 -4.07 6.67
N ALA A 752 34.14 -5.37 6.54
CA ALA A 752 35.28 -6.00 7.21
C ALA A 752 36.62 -5.38 6.74
N MET A 753 36.81 -5.16 5.45
CA MET A 753 38.07 -4.58 4.94
C MET A 753 38.30 -3.14 5.40
N VAL A 754 37.24 -2.37 5.63
CA VAL A 754 37.32 -1.00 6.17
C VAL A 754 37.58 -1.00 7.68
N LEU A 755 37.00 -1.93 8.42
CA LEU A 755 37.16 -2.02 9.88
C LEU A 755 38.50 -2.66 10.31
N TYR A 756 39.04 -3.58 9.50
CA TYR A 756 40.23 -4.38 9.80
C TYR A 756 41.34 -4.17 8.75
N PRO A 757 41.97 -2.98 8.71
CA PRO A 757 42.98 -2.64 7.70
C PRO A 757 44.22 -3.54 7.74
N GLU A 758 44.57 -4.09 8.91
CA GLU A 758 45.66 -5.06 9.08
C GLU A 758 45.38 -6.38 8.36
N ILE A 759 44.11 -6.82 8.33
CA ILE A 759 43.67 -8.02 7.64
C ILE A 759 43.66 -7.78 6.13
N GLN A 760 43.17 -6.61 5.70
CA GLN A 760 43.25 -6.16 4.32
C GLN A 760 44.69 -6.20 3.82
N LYS A 761 45.64 -5.68 4.61
CA LYS A 761 47.06 -5.65 4.27
C LYS A 761 47.66 -7.05 4.15
N LYS A 762 47.39 -7.97 5.09
CA LYS A 762 47.88 -9.36 5.02
C LYS A 762 47.37 -10.10 3.78
N ALA A 763 46.10 -9.92 3.43
CA ALA A 763 45.53 -10.51 2.22
C ALA A 763 46.16 -9.93 0.95
N GLN A 764 46.42 -8.62 0.92
CA GLN A 764 47.17 -7.96 -0.16
C GLN A 764 48.61 -8.49 -0.28
N GLU A 765 49.31 -8.67 0.83
CA GLU A 765 50.67 -9.23 0.86
C GLU A 765 50.71 -10.68 0.33
N GLU A 766 49.71 -11.50 0.65
CA GLU A 766 49.57 -12.84 0.06
C GLU A 766 49.35 -12.78 -1.45
N LEU A 767 48.43 -11.93 -1.92
CA LEU A 767 48.16 -11.75 -3.35
C LEU A 767 49.41 -11.30 -4.11
N ASP A 768 50.14 -10.32 -3.56
CA ASP A 768 51.38 -9.83 -4.16
C ASP A 768 52.47 -10.92 -4.20
N ARG A 769 52.59 -11.72 -3.14
CA ARG A 769 53.57 -12.83 -3.07
C ARG A 769 53.30 -13.91 -4.11
N VAL A 770 52.03 -14.23 -4.35
CA VAL A 770 51.64 -15.35 -5.23
C VAL A 770 51.53 -14.91 -6.69
N LEU A 771 50.99 -13.72 -6.95
CA LEU A 771 50.62 -13.26 -8.30
C LEU A 771 51.53 -12.14 -8.83
N GLY A 772 52.30 -11.48 -7.95
CA GLY A 772 53.02 -10.25 -8.27
C GLY A 772 52.09 -9.06 -8.52
N HIS A 773 52.59 -8.06 -9.25
CA HIS A 773 51.85 -6.81 -9.54
C HIS A 773 51.43 -6.68 -11.02
N GLY A 774 51.20 -7.80 -11.71
CA GLY A 774 51.08 -7.83 -13.17
C GLY A 774 49.78 -8.42 -13.75
N ARG A 775 48.95 -9.08 -12.94
CA ARG A 775 47.68 -9.67 -13.40
C ARG A 775 46.65 -9.73 -12.26
N LEU A 776 45.37 -9.82 -12.62
CA LEU A 776 44.32 -10.16 -11.66
C LEU A 776 44.37 -11.66 -11.29
N PRO A 777 43.88 -12.02 -10.09
CA PRO A 777 43.67 -13.43 -9.71
C PRO A 777 42.67 -14.10 -10.64
N GLU A 778 42.78 -15.41 -10.83
CA GLU A 778 41.76 -16.25 -11.48
C GLU A 778 41.35 -17.40 -10.55
N PHE A 779 40.27 -18.12 -10.86
CA PHE A 779 39.82 -19.24 -10.02
C PHE A 779 40.87 -20.34 -9.86
N GLY A 780 41.76 -20.51 -10.84
CA GLY A 780 42.89 -21.44 -10.75
C GLY A 780 43.91 -21.08 -9.66
N ASP A 781 43.97 -19.82 -9.23
CA ASP A 781 44.89 -19.35 -8.19
C ASP A 781 44.39 -19.65 -6.77
N ARG A 782 43.10 -19.96 -6.59
CA ARG A 782 42.46 -20.08 -5.28
C ARG A 782 43.15 -21.04 -4.33
N GLY A 783 43.68 -22.15 -4.84
CA GLY A 783 44.41 -23.14 -4.03
C GLY A 783 45.73 -22.63 -3.43
N MET A 784 46.27 -21.52 -3.95
CA MET A 784 47.53 -20.90 -3.49
C MET A 784 47.29 -19.68 -2.57
N LEU A 785 46.03 -19.36 -2.27
CA LEU A 785 45.63 -18.17 -1.50
C LEU A 785 44.91 -18.55 -0.19
N PRO A 786 45.57 -19.30 0.72
CA PRO A 786 44.94 -19.82 1.93
C PRO A 786 44.51 -18.71 2.90
N TYR A 787 45.24 -17.59 2.99
CA TYR A 787 44.84 -16.49 3.88
C TYR A 787 43.59 -15.79 3.34
N LEU A 788 43.49 -15.56 2.04
CA LEU A 788 42.26 -15.04 1.43
C LEU A 788 41.08 -15.99 1.63
N GLU A 789 41.29 -17.29 1.48
CA GLU A 789 40.24 -18.29 1.76
C GLU A 789 39.80 -18.24 3.24
N ALA A 790 40.75 -18.06 4.16
CA ALA A 790 40.47 -17.88 5.58
C ALA A 790 39.66 -16.59 5.88
N VAL A 791 39.96 -15.48 5.18
CA VAL A 791 39.17 -14.23 5.27
C VAL A 791 37.73 -14.47 4.82
N VAL A 792 37.54 -15.19 3.72
CA VAL A 792 36.21 -15.54 3.21
C VAL A 792 35.48 -16.45 4.19
N LYS A 793 36.14 -17.46 4.78
CA LYS A 793 35.53 -18.29 5.84
C LYS A 793 35.12 -17.46 7.06
N GLU A 794 35.98 -16.57 7.54
CA GLU A 794 35.66 -15.70 8.69
C GLU A 794 34.49 -14.77 8.42
N LEU A 795 34.34 -14.29 7.18
CA LEU A 795 33.18 -13.53 6.74
C LEU A 795 31.87 -14.32 6.95
N TYR A 796 31.82 -15.57 6.47
CA TYR A 796 30.65 -16.43 6.60
C TYR A 796 30.39 -16.88 8.03
N ALA A 797 31.44 -17.07 8.84
CA ALA A 797 31.31 -17.37 10.26
C ALA A 797 30.61 -16.24 11.02
N ARG A 798 30.86 -14.98 10.66
CA ARG A 798 30.33 -13.86 11.44
C ARG A 798 29.01 -13.27 10.96
N HIS A 799 28.78 -13.19 9.64
CA HIS A 799 27.87 -12.16 9.13
C HIS A 799 26.90 -12.61 8.04
N MET A 800 26.72 -13.91 7.79
CA MET A 800 25.90 -14.31 6.62
C MET A 800 24.45 -14.68 6.92
N ASN A 801 24.10 -15.17 8.11
CA ASN A 801 22.69 -15.50 8.42
C ASN A 801 22.39 -15.42 9.92
N GLY A 802 21.39 -14.62 10.28
CA GLY A 802 20.82 -14.61 11.64
C GLY A 802 20.18 -15.96 11.98
N ILE A 803 19.20 -16.37 11.19
CA ILE A 803 18.50 -17.66 11.32
C ILE A 803 18.42 -18.37 9.96
N ALA A 804 18.38 -19.69 9.98
CA ALA A 804 18.10 -20.47 8.77
C ALA A 804 16.61 -20.36 8.38
N VAL A 805 16.31 -20.54 7.09
CA VAL A 805 14.94 -20.55 6.57
C VAL A 805 14.09 -21.58 7.34
N PRO A 806 12.96 -21.17 7.96
CA PRO A 806 12.19 -22.06 8.83
C PRO A 806 11.73 -23.36 8.16
N HIS A 807 11.91 -24.46 8.88
CA HIS A 807 11.45 -25.80 8.56
C HIS A 807 10.06 -26.06 9.15
N TYR A 808 9.42 -27.15 8.72
CA TYR A 808 8.09 -27.52 9.20
C TYR A 808 7.97 -29.04 9.37
N SER A 809 7.53 -29.47 10.56
CA SER A 809 7.35 -30.89 10.89
C SER A 809 6.04 -31.43 10.30
N THR A 810 6.09 -32.55 9.57
CA THR A 810 4.91 -33.16 8.94
C THR A 810 4.18 -34.18 9.82
N GLU A 811 4.80 -34.58 10.92
CA GLU A 811 4.28 -35.55 11.89
C GLU A 811 4.78 -35.23 13.30
N ASP A 812 4.13 -35.82 14.30
CA ASP A 812 4.57 -35.73 15.69
C ASP A 812 5.94 -36.44 15.85
N ASP A 813 6.76 -35.95 16.77
CA ASP A 813 8.06 -36.56 17.07
C ASP A 813 8.36 -36.55 18.57
N GLU A 814 9.21 -37.49 18.98
CA GLU A 814 9.82 -37.50 20.30
C GLU A 814 11.31 -37.25 20.15
N TYR A 815 11.81 -36.21 20.83
CA TYR A 815 13.22 -35.84 20.80
C TYR A 815 13.75 -35.57 22.19
N ARG A 816 14.71 -36.39 22.64
CA ARG A 816 15.38 -36.29 23.95
C ARG A 816 14.40 -36.21 25.13
N GLY A 817 13.32 -37.01 25.09
CA GLY A 817 12.28 -37.04 26.14
C GLY A 817 11.24 -35.92 26.04
N TYR A 818 11.29 -35.09 25.00
CA TYR A 818 10.31 -34.04 24.72
C TYR A 818 9.40 -34.40 23.56
N PHE A 819 8.15 -33.96 23.65
CA PHE A 819 7.17 -34.08 22.57
C PHE A 819 7.22 -32.86 21.65
N ILE A 820 7.47 -33.09 20.36
CA ILE A 820 7.39 -32.08 19.30
C ILE A 820 6.12 -32.36 18.48
N PRO A 821 5.08 -31.51 18.55
CA PRO A 821 3.90 -31.69 17.74
C PRO A 821 4.20 -31.64 16.24
N LYS A 822 3.40 -32.34 15.46
CA LYS A 822 3.16 -32.06 14.05
C LYS A 822 2.83 -30.58 13.88
N ASN A 823 3.13 -30.04 12.70
CA ASN A 823 2.89 -28.65 12.35
C ASN A 823 3.72 -27.64 13.18
N THR A 824 4.82 -28.08 13.77
CA THR A 824 5.82 -27.23 14.41
C THR A 824 6.74 -26.59 13.36
N VAL A 825 6.87 -25.27 13.43
CA VAL A 825 7.91 -24.51 12.72
C VAL A 825 9.23 -24.76 13.45
N VAL A 826 10.27 -25.20 12.74
CA VAL A 826 11.59 -25.46 13.32
C VAL A 826 12.63 -24.52 12.72
N ILE A 827 13.34 -23.75 13.55
CA ILE A 827 14.33 -22.77 13.12
C ILE A 827 15.70 -23.20 13.61
N GLY A 828 16.66 -23.38 12.70
CA GLY A 828 18.08 -23.47 13.07
C GLY A 828 18.66 -22.07 13.25
N ASN A 829 19.16 -21.76 14.45
CA ASN A 829 19.77 -20.47 14.75
C ASN A 829 21.23 -20.48 14.29
N SER A 830 21.45 -20.17 13.01
CA SER A 830 22.78 -20.12 12.41
C SER A 830 23.73 -19.18 13.15
N TRP A 831 23.23 -18.03 13.62
CA TRP A 831 24.05 -17.10 14.39
C TRP A 831 24.56 -17.71 15.70
N ALA A 832 23.68 -18.36 16.48
CA ALA A 832 24.09 -19.00 17.74
C ALA A 832 25.14 -20.09 17.52
N ILE A 833 25.01 -20.87 16.45
CA ILE A 833 25.96 -21.93 16.10
C ILE A 833 27.33 -21.34 15.71
N LEU A 834 27.32 -20.32 14.86
CA LEU A 834 28.55 -19.69 14.38
C LEU A 834 29.20 -18.76 15.42
N HIS A 835 28.49 -18.42 16.48
CA HIS A 835 29.00 -17.69 17.65
C HIS A 835 29.19 -18.58 18.88
N ASP A 836 29.20 -19.90 18.72
CA ASP A 836 29.57 -20.82 19.80
C ASP A 836 31.08 -20.70 20.06
N GLU A 837 31.46 -20.17 21.23
CA GLU A 837 32.86 -19.99 21.64
C GLU A 837 33.66 -21.30 21.66
N LYS A 838 33.00 -22.46 21.79
CA LYS A 838 33.65 -23.77 21.71
C LYS A 838 34.10 -24.10 20.29
N MET A 839 33.37 -23.62 19.29
CA MET A 839 33.63 -23.87 17.87
C MET A 839 34.49 -22.75 17.27
N TYR A 840 34.20 -21.50 17.63
CA TYR A 840 34.87 -20.31 17.16
C TYR A 840 35.28 -19.43 18.35
N PRO A 841 36.48 -19.62 18.94
CA PRO A 841 36.94 -18.84 20.09
C PRO A 841 36.98 -17.33 19.80
N ASN A 842 36.52 -16.47 20.72
CA ASN A 842 36.34 -15.03 20.47
C ASN A 842 35.51 -14.74 19.20
N PRO A 843 34.25 -15.20 19.13
CA PRO A 843 33.42 -15.11 17.92
C PRO A 843 33.02 -13.67 17.56
N GLN A 844 33.22 -12.72 18.49
CA GLN A 844 32.97 -11.29 18.28
C GLN A 844 34.13 -10.56 17.57
N GLU A 845 35.29 -11.20 17.41
CA GLU A 845 36.47 -10.67 16.73
C GLU A 845 36.61 -11.28 15.33
N PHE A 846 37.10 -10.52 14.35
CA PHE A 846 37.28 -11.00 12.98
C PHE A 846 38.70 -11.53 12.85
N ILE A 847 38.86 -12.85 12.97
CA ILE A 847 40.15 -13.53 13.08
C ILE A 847 40.28 -14.61 11.98
N PRO A 848 40.69 -14.24 10.75
CA PRO A 848 40.97 -15.21 9.68
C PRO A 848 41.95 -16.31 10.11
N GLU A 849 42.92 -15.97 10.96
CA GLU A 849 43.95 -16.90 11.44
C GLU A 849 43.37 -18.12 12.15
N ARG A 850 42.12 -18.08 12.65
CA ARG A 850 41.47 -19.27 13.23
C ARG A 850 41.34 -20.41 12.20
N PHE A 851 41.20 -20.08 10.92
CA PHE A 851 41.08 -21.05 9.83
C PHE A 851 42.44 -21.45 9.26
N LEU A 852 43.55 -21.07 9.90
CA LEU A 852 44.89 -21.39 9.44
C LEU A 852 45.64 -22.25 10.47
N THR A 853 46.43 -23.18 9.96
CA THR A 853 47.43 -23.90 10.74
C THR A 853 48.64 -22.99 10.99
N ARG A 854 49.53 -23.39 11.90
CA ARG A 854 50.76 -22.63 12.19
C ARG A 854 51.67 -22.45 10.97
N ASP A 855 51.60 -23.36 9.99
CA ASP A 855 52.34 -23.28 8.73
C ASP A 855 51.59 -22.52 7.61
N GLY A 856 50.47 -21.86 7.94
CA GLY A 856 49.75 -20.98 7.02
C GLY A 856 48.86 -21.70 6.00
N LYS A 857 48.57 -22.99 6.19
CA LYS A 857 47.60 -23.74 5.38
C LYS A 857 46.22 -23.65 6.01
N LEU A 858 45.17 -23.98 5.26
CA LEU A 858 43.83 -24.08 5.82
C LEU A 858 43.78 -25.16 6.91
N ASN A 859 43.22 -24.82 8.05
CA ASN A 859 43.07 -25.72 9.19
C ASN A 859 41.80 -26.58 9.04
N PRO A 860 41.91 -27.90 8.79
CA PRO A 860 40.75 -28.77 8.67
C PRO A 860 40.09 -29.08 10.02
N GLU A 861 40.74 -28.80 11.14
CA GLU A 861 40.20 -29.03 12.48
C GLU A 861 39.15 -27.98 12.86
N VAL A 862 39.18 -26.80 12.21
CA VAL A 862 38.18 -25.76 12.44
C VAL A 862 36.97 -26.05 11.57
N GLN A 863 35.80 -26.10 12.20
CA GLN A 863 34.55 -26.39 11.52
C GLN A 863 34.29 -25.35 10.43
N ASP A 864 34.06 -25.83 9.21
CA ASP A 864 33.72 -24.96 8.09
C ASP A 864 32.38 -24.25 8.37
N PRO A 865 32.31 -22.91 8.31
CA PRO A 865 31.11 -22.15 8.65
C PRO A 865 29.92 -22.47 7.74
N SER A 866 30.16 -23.09 6.56
CA SER A 866 29.09 -23.48 5.65
C SER A 866 28.07 -24.45 6.27
N VAL A 867 28.45 -25.20 7.31
CA VAL A 867 27.55 -26.14 8.02
C VAL A 867 26.33 -25.48 8.65
N ALA A 868 26.40 -24.19 8.94
CA ALA A 868 25.29 -23.42 9.50
C ALA A 868 24.96 -22.18 8.67
N ALA A 869 25.94 -21.60 7.96
CA ALA A 869 25.74 -20.43 7.11
C ALA A 869 24.83 -20.72 5.90
N PHE A 870 24.69 -21.96 5.45
CA PHE A 870 23.89 -22.30 4.27
C PHE A 870 22.66 -23.18 4.58
N GLY A 871 22.25 -23.27 5.85
CA GLY A 871 21.12 -24.10 6.27
C GLY A 871 21.46 -25.59 6.36
N PHE A 872 20.44 -26.45 6.47
CA PHE A 872 20.63 -27.82 6.96
C PHE A 872 19.92 -28.89 6.11
N GLY A 873 20.54 -30.08 6.08
CA GLY A 873 19.98 -31.31 5.52
C GLY A 873 19.51 -31.17 4.07
N ARG A 874 18.36 -31.75 3.74
CA ARG A 874 17.78 -31.71 2.38
C ARG A 874 17.52 -30.28 1.89
N ARG A 875 17.41 -29.29 2.79
CA ARG A 875 17.10 -27.89 2.48
C ARG A 875 18.31 -26.97 2.53
N GLU A 876 19.52 -27.52 2.69
CA GLU A 876 20.77 -26.77 2.55
C GLU A 876 20.78 -25.96 1.24
N CYS A 877 21.38 -24.77 1.22
CA CYS A 877 21.43 -23.92 0.04
C CYS A 877 22.08 -24.67 -1.14
N PRO A 878 21.38 -24.81 -2.27
CA PRO A 878 21.96 -25.47 -3.45
C PRO A 878 23.04 -24.60 -4.10
N GLY A 879 22.92 -23.27 -3.98
CA GLY A 879 23.83 -22.29 -4.58
C GLY A 879 25.04 -21.92 -3.73
N ARG A 880 25.34 -22.65 -2.64
CA ARG A 880 26.43 -22.29 -1.71
C ARG A 880 27.77 -22.03 -2.42
N HIS A 881 28.11 -22.89 -3.37
CA HIS A 881 29.38 -22.80 -4.11
C HIS A 881 29.41 -21.61 -5.06
N VAL A 882 28.26 -21.25 -5.65
CA VAL A 882 28.11 -20.09 -6.53
C VAL A 882 28.33 -18.80 -5.74
N GLY A 883 27.67 -18.66 -4.58
CA GLY A 883 27.79 -17.49 -3.70
C GLY A 883 29.19 -17.32 -3.08
N ILE A 884 29.79 -18.41 -2.60
CA ILE A 884 31.17 -18.40 -2.09
C ILE A 884 32.14 -18.02 -3.20
N SER A 885 31.97 -18.57 -4.41
CA SER A 885 32.81 -18.26 -5.56
C SER A 885 32.73 -16.78 -5.95
N ALA A 886 31.53 -16.19 -5.99
CA ALA A 886 31.36 -14.77 -6.28
C ALA A 886 32.02 -13.87 -5.22
N THR A 887 31.80 -14.18 -3.94
CA THR A 887 32.36 -13.41 -2.82
C THR A 887 33.89 -13.50 -2.82
N TRP A 888 34.43 -14.70 -3.01
CA TRP A 888 35.88 -14.92 -3.13
C TRP A 888 36.47 -14.16 -4.31
N LEU A 889 35.81 -14.18 -5.48
CA LEU A 889 36.28 -13.47 -6.67
C LEU A 889 36.35 -11.96 -6.43
N VAL A 890 35.29 -11.37 -5.87
CA VAL A 890 35.27 -9.94 -5.55
C VAL A 890 36.35 -9.61 -4.54
N ALA A 891 36.53 -10.42 -3.49
CA ALA A 891 37.59 -10.21 -2.51
C ALA A 891 38.98 -10.25 -3.16
N ALA A 892 39.26 -11.26 -3.99
CA ALA A 892 40.53 -11.43 -4.69
C ALA A 892 40.81 -10.24 -5.63
N TYR A 893 39.83 -9.90 -6.47
CA TYR A 893 39.94 -8.82 -7.44
C TYR A 893 40.17 -7.49 -6.74
N THR A 894 39.27 -7.12 -5.83
CA THR A 894 39.29 -5.81 -5.22
C THR A 894 40.50 -5.60 -4.32
N LEU A 895 40.93 -6.62 -3.56
CA LEU A 895 42.15 -6.52 -2.76
C LEU A 895 43.41 -6.46 -3.62
N SER A 896 43.43 -7.12 -4.78
CA SER A 896 44.59 -7.02 -5.68
C SER A 896 44.79 -5.59 -6.20
N ALA A 897 43.70 -4.81 -6.35
CA ALA A 897 43.76 -3.52 -7.05
C ALA A 897 43.49 -2.27 -6.22
N PHE A 898 42.71 -2.37 -5.16
CA PHE A 898 42.20 -1.23 -4.40
C PHE A 898 42.55 -1.30 -2.92
N LYS A 899 42.54 -0.13 -2.30
CA LYS A 899 42.60 0.08 -0.86
C LYS A 899 41.26 0.61 -0.38
N PHE A 900 40.77 0.01 0.71
CA PHE A 900 39.54 0.40 1.40
C PHE A 900 39.88 1.12 2.69
N GLU A 901 39.39 2.34 2.86
CA GLU A 901 39.67 3.18 4.02
C GLU A 901 38.37 3.77 4.59
N LYS A 902 38.37 4.09 5.87
CA LYS A 902 37.25 4.83 6.48
C LYS A 902 37.08 6.18 5.77
N ALA A 903 35.83 6.60 5.58
CA ALA A 903 35.55 7.90 4.99
C ALA A 903 36.00 9.04 5.91
N ILE A 904 36.34 10.19 5.33
CA ILE A 904 36.63 11.42 6.05
C ILE A 904 35.49 12.39 5.73
N ASP A 905 34.88 12.95 6.77
CA ASP A 905 33.86 13.97 6.65
C ASP A 905 34.49 15.25 6.06
N PRO A 906 34.02 15.76 4.91
CA PRO A 906 34.60 16.92 4.26
C PRO A 906 34.38 18.22 5.04
N GLU A 907 33.35 18.33 5.88
CA GLU A 907 33.06 19.51 6.69
C GLU A 907 33.84 19.50 8.01
N THR A 908 33.91 18.34 8.66
CA THR A 908 34.53 18.23 10.00
C THR A 908 35.97 17.74 9.97
N SER A 909 36.46 17.23 8.83
CA SER A 909 37.75 16.57 8.67
C SER A 909 37.99 15.38 9.62
N ARG A 910 36.91 14.82 10.18
CA ARG A 910 36.97 13.67 11.09
C ARG A 910 36.73 12.36 10.35
N VAL A 911 37.32 11.30 10.86
CA VAL A 911 37.04 9.93 10.39
C VAL A 911 35.59 9.58 10.71
N VAL A 912 34.86 9.12 9.69
CA VAL A 912 33.51 8.58 9.82
C VAL A 912 33.62 7.09 10.10
N GLU A 913 33.26 6.69 11.31
CA GLU A 913 33.18 5.28 11.68
C GLU A 913 31.99 4.62 10.96
N PRO A 914 32.19 3.51 10.23
CA PRO A 914 31.09 2.77 9.63
C PRO A 914 30.09 2.32 10.69
N ASP A 915 28.81 2.61 10.46
CA ASP A 915 27.74 2.16 11.33
C ASP A 915 27.55 0.64 11.11
N MET A 916 27.87 -0.19 12.11
CA MET A 916 27.76 -1.67 12.04
C MET A 916 26.30 -2.16 12.15
N LYS A 917 25.37 -1.43 11.53
CA LYS A 917 23.95 -1.77 11.51
C LYS A 917 23.64 -2.72 10.36
N TYR A 918 22.83 -3.72 10.68
CA TYR A 918 22.32 -4.70 9.74
C TYR A 918 20.80 -4.60 9.65
N HIS A 919 20.24 -4.88 8.46
CA HIS A 919 18.82 -5.13 8.31
C HIS A 919 18.42 -6.41 9.05
N SER A 920 17.32 -6.35 9.80
CA SER A 920 16.67 -7.54 10.40
C SER A 920 15.66 -8.08 9.39
N GLY A 921 15.73 -9.36 9.04
CA GLY A 921 14.82 -9.96 8.08
C GLY A 921 15.34 -11.29 7.51
N LEU A 922 14.71 -11.76 6.43
CA LEU A 922 15.07 -13.01 5.74
C LEU A 922 16.51 -12.98 5.19
N VAL A 923 17.00 -11.79 4.82
CA VAL A 923 18.39 -11.56 4.41
C VAL A 923 19.05 -10.64 5.43
N TYR A 924 20.11 -11.13 6.06
CA TYR A 924 20.92 -10.36 7.00
C TYR A 924 22.00 -9.62 6.21
N SER A 925 21.89 -8.30 6.07
CA SER A 925 22.81 -7.46 5.28
C SER A 925 23.18 -6.15 5.97
N PRO A 926 24.41 -5.64 5.79
CA PRO A 926 24.80 -4.35 6.34
C PRO A 926 24.05 -3.21 5.64
N LEU A 927 23.70 -2.17 6.40
CA LEU A 927 23.20 -0.93 5.80
C LEU A 927 24.29 -0.27 4.95
N PRO A 928 23.93 0.45 3.86
CA PRO A 928 24.90 1.22 3.10
C PRO A 928 25.68 2.19 3.99
N PHE A 929 27.00 2.05 4.02
CA PHE A 929 27.91 2.93 4.75
C PHE A 929 28.90 3.60 3.78
N LYS A 930 29.42 4.77 4.18
CA LYS A 930 30.40 5.53 3.40
C LYS A 930 31.81 5.05 3.73
N PHE A 931 32.61 4.83 2.69
CA PHE A 931 34.03 4.50 2.80
C PHE A 931 34.75 5.00 1.55
N LYS A 932 36.07 5.15 1.65
CA LYS A 932 36.91 5.60 0.55
C LYS A 932 37.51 4.40 -0.15
N VAL A 933 37.41 4.39 -1.49
CA VAL A 933 38.06 3.43 -2.37
C VAL A 933 39.12 4.16 -3.18
N SER A 934 40.34 3.63 -3.21
CA SER A 934 41.41 4.18 -4.04
C SER A 934 42.27 3.07 -4.65
N PRO A 935 42.78 3.23 -5.87
CA PRO A 935 43.73 2.27 -6.44
C PRO A 935 44.98 2.15 -5.55
N ARG A 936 45.53 0.95 -5.41
CA ARG A 936 46.76 0.71 -4.63
C ARG A 936 47.97 1.44 -5.21
N SER A 937 48.01 1.60 -6.54
CA SER A 937 49.02 2.36 -7.27
C SER A 937 48.50 2.76 -8.65
N GLU A 938 49.15 3.74 -9.30
CA GLU A 938 48.82 4.10 -10.68
C GLU A 938 49.08 2.94 -11.66
N LYS A 939 50.12 2.12 -11.41
CA LYS A 939 50.38 0.91 -12.21
C LYS A 939 49.20 -0.05 -12.15
N THR A 940 48.60 -0.20 -10.97
CA THR A 940 47.44 -1.06 -10.77
C THR A 940 46.19 -0.46 -11.41
N ALA A 941 45.99 0.85 -11.35
CA ALA A 941 44.93 1.54 -12.07
C ALA A 941 45.03 1.31 -13.59
N GLN A 942 46.25 1.42 -14.16
CA GLN A 942 46.49 1.13 -15.58
C GLN A 942 46.20 -0.33 -15.94
N MET A 943 46.61 -1.28 -15.09
CA MET A 943 46.28 -2.70 -15.26
C MET A 943 44.77 -2.93 -15.34
N VAL A 944 43.99 -2.27 -14.47
CA VAL A 944 42.52 -2.36 -14.48
C VAL A 944 41.94 -1.73 -15.76
N ARG A 945 42.43 -0.57 -16.20
CA ARG A 945 41.97 0.07 -17.46
C ARG A 945 42.19 -0.80 -18.69
N MET A 946 43.26 -1.60 -18.71
CA MET A 946 43.54 -2.54 -19.81
C MET A 946 42.54 -3.71 -19.87
N LEU A 947 41.71 -3.94 -18.85
CA LEU A 947 40.64 -4.96 -18.90
C LEU A 947 39.46 -4.55 -19.77
N GLY A 948 39.29 -3.24 -20.02
CA GLY A 948 38.22 -2.69 -20.85
C GLY A 948 38.60 -2.51 -22.32
N GLN A 949 39.86 -2.82 -22.68
CA GLN A 949 40.37 -2.89 -24.05
C GLN A 949 40.29 -4.33 -24.53
#